data_AF-A0ABD1CRG3-F1
#
_entry.id   AF-A0ABD1CRG3-F1
#
_cell.length_a   1.000
_cell.length_b   1.000
_cell.length_c   1.000
_cell.angle_alpha   90.00
_cell.angle_beta   90.00
_cell.angle_gamma   90.00
#
_symmetry.space_group_name_H-M   'P 1'
#
loop_
_entity.id
_entity.type
_entity.pdbx_description
1 polymer ?
#
loop_
_entity_poly.entity_id
_entity_poly.type
_entity_poly.pdbx_seq_one_letter_code
_entity_poly.pdbx_strand_id
1 'polypeptide(L)'
;MMQVTQGLCRLAEYPKEYCADLINIFIDSIIEILQTNDHITSHDICALPLGPIGCVQEPTGASVDPVKLDDFNFKSTVSVAYNKTWPTKILHITDIHYDPKYVGGVESEEVVKQCKKMFGCCRVGNTGKPGETYWGNYNHCDTPKTLLEASLKKIAEQHPDAKMVYLTGDLVRHHITELDFETLKADTDYVLGLFIEIFKDIPLVFAIGNHDTDVFGMFSSGSKYGNAGQSKVYKYYQGWIEKLWKNGQITRKPREIEWPQNGEGYYSIPTKERLRLIVLNSNIAYMYNWWLLADPNLYHAQLQWLQDTLARAEQQHQKVHILSHIAPNHYSLLPSWSQQFQRIVERYRNTITAQFNGHSHLTEFAMFYDSQKPTEPIGVAWNGGSLTPHSFHNPNYHVAMLESGKFSVSTLETYTIDLGKVNKDSSKIPTWELSSNMTEEFKLKDLSLKSLDELVQRMTKSEALVQQYWRYAVKKGPRSLSELSGECKPGPPLSPISTKLGSPSIAQAYQHSLYLSPEPNSSIQSTPDRQSHNRTVEMKSSVVCFAFLLITLSAVRSSTLIDSTIIGGDNVAVEVQIAKYKAEFLEEFQHYQSTGQRSANFDRLLDLIKRSNIRVSLDEMPHARSPKVCLTCLSASHTFLELYKKSESKQKGELVKLAQDICHLYNLKSYVCDGLVELNSDMMLFILSQLQYLPSAERVCEVAFQGEDCVAKSSNLLEDRYPKVVISESHHTLKTSKVSTVRSAGEPMTIIHITDIHYDPDYEVGINADCGSEACCRHVPDLDPADSSNAAGFWGDYRECDTPWHAVVDVMEQIRKQHPDVVAVYFTGDIIHHFTWNTTLESNEQAMVQIFQLLKERFAGIPLYPILGNHEAHPANLYAPNDVPATLNSKYLYDFVAKQWEDWLPEDPTIQQTIADGAYYTAITPLGHRIIALNNNPCYVHNWWLLFSDNYYIRQLQWLHDTLQDAEQAGEQVHILGHVPSYDNYCYVGWTREYRKIVERFAHIIQGQFNGHSHLDEFNVYYRKDDLTAAVNVAWNGASTTTFTRLNPNYKVFYVDGESFEILDQETWIYNLTEANLTPDQPPRWFKEYSFREHYNLTDLSPRSLDQLLQRLAGSDEALYDYWRLKQKNADPMLTRGCDEDCLRETLCAVVRTEYGDDRVCDRLVGGKEREEL
;
A
#
# COMPACT_ATOMS: atom_id res chain seq x y z
N MET A 1 33.48 -19.09 14.73
CA MET A 1 32.34 -18.16 14.90
C MET A 1 32.78 -16.85 15.55
N MET A 2 33.19 -16.84 16.82
CA MET A 2 33.63 -15.61 17.51
C MET A 2 34.67 -14.76 16.75
N GLN A 3 35.73 -15.36 16.21
CA GLN A 3 36.74 -14.62 15.44
C GLN A 3 36.19 -13.97 14.16
N VAL A 4 35.22 -14.63 13.51
CA VAL A 4 34.55 -14.13 12.29
C VAL A 4 33.61 -12.97 12.66
N THR A 5 32.78 -13.14 13.69
CA THR A 5 31.86 -12.10 14.18
C THR A 5 32.62 -10.87 14.66
N GLN A 6 33.74 -11.05 15.37
CA GLN A 6 34.63 -9.95 15.75
C GLN A 6 35.27 -9.27 14.54
N GLY A 7 35.56 -10.02 13.47
CA GLY A 7 36.05 -9.46 12.20
C GLY A 7 35.01 -8.57 11.52
N LEU A 8 33.76 -9.04 11.44
CA LEU A 8 32.64 -8.30 10.85
C LEU A 8 32.28 -7.04 11.65
N CYS A 9 32.26 -7.13 12.99
CA CYS A 9 32.01 -5.97 13.85
C CYS A 9 33.09 -4.87 13.67
N ARG A 10 34.36 -5.26 13.51
CA ARG A 10 35.44 -4.30 13.20
C ARG A 10 35.35 -3.72 11.79
N LEU A 11 34.84 -4.48 10.83
CA LEU A 11 34.58 -3.97 9.47
C LEU A 11 33.54 -2.84 9.48
N ALA A 12 32.57 -2.91 10.41
CA ALA A 12 31.59 -1.86 10.66
C ALA A 12 32.13 -0.69 11.52
N GLU A 13 33.46 -0.57 11.66
CA GLU A 13 34.16 0.52 12.36
C GLU A 13 33.87 0.62 13.87
N TYR A 14 33.48 -0.47 14.53
CA TYR A 14 33.36 -0.51 15.99
C TYR A 14 34.71 -0.78 16.68
N PRO A 15 34.94 -0.25 17.90
CA PRO A 15 36.16 -0.52 18.65
C PRO A 15 36.34 -2.01 18.92
N LYS A 16 37.60 -2.47 18.84
CA LYS A 16 37.94 -3.90 19.00
C LYS A 16 37.45 -4.49 20.34
N GLU A 17 37.60 -3.73 21.42
CA GLU A 17 37.20 -4.15 22.77
C GLU A 17 35.67 -4.25 22.88
N TYR A 18 34.96 -3.21 22.42
CA TYR A 18 33.49 -3.20 22.35
C TYR A 18 32.92 -4.40 21.56
N CYS A 19 33.51 -4.73 20.41
CA CYS A 19 33.11 -5.91 19.63
C CYS A 19 33.32 -7.22 20.39
N ALA A 20 34.39 -7.35 21.17
CA ALA A 20 34.67 -8.55 21.93
C ALA A 20 33.66 -8.71 23.08
N ASP A 21 33.38 -7.62 23.79
CA ASP A 21 32.46 -7.62 24.93
C ASP A 21 31.02 -7.86 24.48
N LEU A 22 30.58 -7.22 23.39
CA LEU A 22 29.25 -7.44 22.82
C LEU A 22 29.05 -8.92 22.44
N ILE A 23 30.03 -9.55 21.80
CA ILE A 23 29.93 -10.97 21.44
C ILE A 23 29.84 -11.85 22.69
N ASN A 24 30.63 -11.57 23.73
CA ASN A 24 30.60 -12.36 24.95
C ASN A 24 29.24 -12.32 25.65
N ILE A 25 28.49 -11.22 25.54
CA ILE A 25 27.16 -11.07 26.15
C ILE A 25 26.12 -11.94 25.43
N PHE A 26 26.12 -11.95 24.10
CA PHE A 26 25.07 -12.59 23.31
C PHE A 26 25.36 -14.05 22.94
N ILE A 27 26.63 -14.47 22.94
CA ILE A 27 27.06 -15.74 22.31
C ILE A 27 26.38 -16.97 22.91
N ASP A 28 26.22 -17.04 24.22
CA ASP A 28 25.63 -18.21 24.88
C ASP A 28 24.14 -18.35 24.54
N SER A 29 23.39 -17.24 24.52
CA SER A 29 21.98 -17.23 24.10
C SER A 29 21.82 -17.55 22.62
N ILE A 30 22.70 -17.04 21.76
CA ILE A 30 22.69 -17.36 20.32
C ILE A 30 22.96 -18.85 20.09
N ILE A 31 23.95 -19.42 20.78
CA ILE A 31 24.26 -20.86 20.67
C ILE A 31 23.04 -21.69 21.06
N GLU A 32 22.39 -21.37 22.18
CA GLU A 32 21.19 -22.08 22.65
C GLU A 32 20.01 -21.96 21.66
N ILE A 33 19.78 -20.77 21.09
CA ILE A 33 18.75 -20.54 20.07
C ILE A 33 18.99 -21.43 18.85
N LEU A 34 20.22 -21.43 18.32
CA LEU A 34 20.61 -22.25 17.17
C LEU A 34 20.57 -23.75 17.45
N GLN A 35 20.78 -24.16 18.71
CA GLN A 35 20.62 -25.56 19.12
C GLN A 35 19.16 -25.98 19.28
N THR A 36 18.27 -25.03 19.59
CA THR A 36 16.84 -25.30 19.78
C THR A 36 16.08 -25.36 18.46
N ASN A 37 16.50 -24.58 17.46
CA ASN A 37 15.89 -24.55 16.14
C ASN A 37 16.97 -24.59 15.06
N ASP A 38 17.14 -25.75 14.43
CA ASP A 38 18.09 -25.99 13.34
C ASP A 38 17.58 -25.53 11.95
N HIS A 39 16.34 -25.03 11.88
CA HIS A 39 15.72 -24.50 10.67
C HIS A 39 15.85 -22.97 10.52
N ILE A 40 16.58 -22.29 11.40
CA ILE A 40 16.79 -20.83 11.31
C ILE A 40 17.53 -20.49 10.02
N THR A 41 16.91 -19.69 9.17
CA THR A 41 17.50 -19.23 7.91
C THR A 41 18.22 -17.89 8.06
N SER A 42 19.04 -17.52 7.07
CA SER A 42 19.62 -16.17 7.01
C SER A 42 18.55 -15.08 6.86
N HIS A 43 17.39 -15.40 6.29
CA HIS A 43 16.25 -14.49 6.20
C HIS A 43 15.65 -14.21 7.58
N ASP A 44 15.44 -15.24 8.39
CA ASP A 44 14.92 -15.10 9.76
C ASP A 44 15.84 -14.24 10.64
N ILE A 45 17.16 -14.41 10.50
CA ILE A 45 18.17 -13.62 11.23
C ILE A 45 18.17 -12.16 10.78
N CYS A 46 17.91 -11.87 9.50
CA CYS A 46 17.86 -10.51 8.98
C CYS A 46 16.54 -9.79 9.31
N ALA A 47 15.44 -10.52 9.47
CA ALA A 47 14.10 -9.96 9.71
C ALA A 47 13.92 -9.34 11.11
N LEU A 48 14.70 -9.76 12.11
CA LEU A 48 14.52 -9.31 13.51
C LEU A 48 15.26 -8.00 13.87
N PRO A 49 16.58 -7.85 13.67
CA PRO A 49 17.34 -6.70 14.19
C PRO A 49 17.34 -5.45 13.29
N LEU A 50 16.87 -5.54 12.04
CA LEU A 50 16.96 -4.44 11.05
C LEU A 50 15.75 -3.49 11.02
N GLY A 51 14.74 -3.73 11.86
CA GLY A 51 13.63 -2.79 12.07
C GLY A 51 12.99 -2.26 10.77
N PRO A 52 12.52 -1.00 10.72
CA PRO A 52 11.67 -0.48 9.64
C PRO A 52 12.40 -0.28 8.29
N ILE A 53 13.66 -0.72 8.13
CA ILE A 53 14.44 -0.59 6.88
C ILE A 53 14.32 -1.85 6.00
N GLY A 54 13.69 -2.93 6.47
CA GLY A 54 13.35 -4.07 5.61
C GLY A 54 12.75 -5.24 6.38
N CYS A 55 11.61 -5.73 5.89
CA CYS A 55 11.04 -7.04 6.22
C CYS A 55 10.83 -7.34 7.73
N VAL A 56 9.75 -6.86 8.34
CA VAL A 56 9.20 -7.55 9.53
C VAL A 56 8.03 -8.44 9.10
N GLN A 57 8.37 -9.59 8.54
CA GLN A 57 7.49 -10.76 8.54
C GLN A 57 7.75 -11.56 9.82
N GLU A 58 6.78 -12.37 10.26
CA GLU A 58 6.98 -13.27 11.40
C GLU A 58 8.25 -14.12 11.18
N PRO A 59 9.14 -14.25 12.19
CA PRO A 59 10.26 -15.17 12.07
C PRO A 59 9.71 -16.57 11.74
N THR A 60 10.30 -17.24 10.74
CA THR A 60 9.94 -18.58 10.23
C THR A 60 8.67 -18.71 9.39
N GLY A 61 7.91 -17.63 9.12
CA GLY A 61 6.67 -17.69 8.33
C GLY A 61 5.56 -18.57 8.94
N ALA A 62 5.68 -18.93 10.22
CA ALA A 62 4.72 -19.76 10.92
C ALA A 62 3.41 -18.99 11.15
N SER A 63 2.29 -19.58 10.73
CA SER A 63 0.96 -19.08 11.08
C SER A 63 0.79 -19.13 12.60
N VAL A 64 0.67 -17.98 13.24
CA VAL A 64 0.35 -17.89 14.67
C VAL A 64 -1.15 -18.02 14.83
N ASP A 65 -1.59 -19.04 15.57
CA ASP A 65 -3.01 -19.21 15.88
C ASP A 65 -3.54 -17.94 16.55
N PRO A 66 -4.70 -17.42 16.10
CA PRO A 66 -5.27 -16.23 16.69
C PRO A 66 -5.73 -16.50 18.13
N VAL A 67 -5.40 -15.59 19.05
CA VAL A 67 -5.92 -15.58 20.42
C VAL A 67 -7.44 -15.72 20.40
N LYS A 68 -7.93 -16.67 21.19
CA LYS A 68 -9.36 -16.94 21.28
C LYS A 68 -10.02 -15.86 22.13
N LEU A 69 -10.88 -15.06 21.51
CA LEU A 69 -11.68 -14.04 22.20
C LEU A 69 -12.96 -14.68 22.76
N ASP A 70 -13.43 -14.18 23.91
CA ASP A 70 -14.69 -14.61 24.50
C ASP A 70 -15.88 -13.97 23.75
N ASP A 71 -16.78 -14.80 23.24
CA ASP A 71 -18.00 -14.41 22.49
C ASP A 71 -19.04 -13.69 23.37
N PHE A 72 -18.84 -13.68 24.70
CA PHE A 72 -19.81 -13.12 25.64
C PHE A 72 -19.92 -11.59 25.55
N ASN A 73 -20.78 -11.10 24.66
CA ASN A 73 -21.03 -9.67 24.49
C ASN A 73 -21.92 -9.13 25.63
N PHE A 74 -21.30 -8.65 26.72
CA PHE A 74 -22.04 -7.99 27.79
C PHE A 74 -22.56 -6.63 27.33
N LYS A 75 -23.76 -6.61 26.76
CA LYS A 75 -24.54 -5.37 26.57
C LYS A 75 -25.00 -4.86 27.93
N SER A 76 -24.19 -4.09 28.66
CA SER A 76 -24.77 -3.03 29.49
C SER A 76 -23.81 -1.89 29.82
N THR A 77 -24.24 -0.72 29.37
CA THR A 77 -24.17 0.55 30.10
C THR A 77 -24.56 0.36 31.57
N VAL A 78 -23.60 0.39 32.48
CA VAL A 78 -23.86 0.77 33.88
C VAL A 78 -22.78 1.76 34.32
N SER A 79 -23.02 3.04 34.05
CA SER A 79 -22.34 4.12 34.77
C SER A 79 -22.92 4.18 36.18
N VAL A 80 -22.25 3.56 37.15
CA VAL A 80 -22.59 3.76 38.57
C VAL A 80 -22.09 5.15 38.96
N ALA A 81 -23.00 6.11 39.07
CA ALA A 81 -22.68 7.43 39.61
C ALA A 81 -22.35 7.28 41.10
N TYR A 82 -21.08 7.47 41.46
CA TYR A 82 -20.67 7.56 42.86
C TYR A 82 -20.92 8.98 43.38
N ASN A 83 -21.86 9.11 44.34
CA ASN A 83 -22.31 10.40 44.87
C ASN A 83 -21.28 11.19 45.70
N LYS A 84 -20.08 10.64 45.96
CA LYS A 84 -18.96 11.35 46.60
C LYS A 84 -17.66 10.63 46.28
N THR A 85 -16.75 11.22 45.49
CA THR A 85 -15.36 10.74 45.36
C THR A 85 -14.46 11.76 44.66
N TRP A 86 -13.19 11.78 45.07
CA TRP A 86 -12.13 12.72 44.68
C TRP A 86 -11.30 12.13 43.54
N PRO A 87 -10.67 12.95 42.67
CA PRO A 87 -9.81 12.44 41.60
C PRO A 87 -8.57 11.75 42.18
N THR A 88 -8.17 10.61 41.57
CA THR A 88 -6.98 9.85 41.97
C THR A 88 -5.78 10.35 41.18
N LYS A 89 -4.75 10.85 41.87
CA LYS A 89 -3.50 11.31 41.25
C LYS A 89 -2.50 10.15 41.08
N ILE A 90 -2.01 9.95 39.87
CA ILE A 90 -1.00 8.96 39.49
C ILE A 90 0.25 9.66 38.98
N LEU A 91 1.42 9.21 39.42
CA LEU A 91 2.70 9.62 38.85
C LEU A 91 3.13 8.57 37.83
N HIS A 92 3.44 8.98 36.60
CA HIS A 92 3.96 8.10 35.57
C HIS A 92 5.41 8.49 35.27
N ILE A 93 6.32 7.60 35.64
CA ILE A 93 7.78 7.77 35.54
C ILE A 93 8.32 6.58 34.75
N THR A 94 9.20 6.83 33.79
CA THR A 94 9.67 5.82 32.84
C THR A 94 11.05 6.19 32.30
N ASP A 95 11.76 5.21 31.74
CA ASP A 95 12.99 5.40 30.98
C ASP A 95 14.02 6.20 31.81
N ILE A 96 14.39 5.60 32.95
CA ILE A 96 15.28 6.19 33.94
C ILE A 96 16.71 6.14 33.46
N HIS A 97 17.14 4.98 32.95
CA HIS A 97 18.51 4.72 32.54
C HIS A 97 19.54 5.27 33.53
N TYR A 98 19.53 4.73 34.75
CA TYR A 98 20.50 5.13 35.76
C TYR A 98 21.90 4.72 35.35
N ASP A 99 22.80 5.69 35.38
CA ASP A 99 24.21 5.47 35.15
C ASP A 99 25.06 5.78 36.39
N PRO A 100 25.55 4.74 37.11
CA PRO A 100 26.39 4.91 38.30
C PRO A 100 27.79 5.47 38.00
N LYS A 101 28.27 5.36 36.76
CA LYS A 101 29.61 5.86 36.37
C LYS A 101 29.53 7.02 35.37
N TYR A 102 28.42 7.76 35.35
CA TYR A 102 28.35 9.02 34.62
C TYR A 102 29.45 9.97 35.11
N VAL A 103 30.14 10.63 34.20
CA VAL A 103 31.15 11.65 34.51
C VAL A 103 30.77 12.97 33.85
N GLY A 104 30.62 14.02 34.68
CA GLY A 104 30.31 15.37 34.20
C GLY A 104 31.49 16.05 33.48
N GLY A 105 31.18 16.84 32.47
CA GLY A 105 32.12 17.55 31.61
C GLY A 105 31.72 17.52 30.14
N VAL A 106 32.47 18.24 29.31
CA VAL A 106 32.30 18.22 27.85
C VAL A 106 33.28 17.23 27.24
N GLU A 107 32.76 16.22 26.56
CA GLU A 107 33.53 15.25 25.76
C GLU A 107 33.94 15.89 24.41
N SER A 108 35.09 15.49 23.83
CA SER A 108 35.49 15.99 22.50
C SER A 108 34.54 15.48 21.41
N GLU A 109 34.49 16.17 20.27
CA GLU A 109 33.63 15.75 19.15
C GLU A 109 33.94 14.32 18.68
N GLU A 110 35.21 13.89 18.73
CA GLU A 110 35.62 12.53 18.40
C GLU A 110 35.08 11.50 19.38
N VAL A 111 35.13 11.80 20.68
CA VAL A 111 34.56 10.93 21.74
C VAL A 111 33.05 10.84 21.57
N VAL A 112 32.37 11.96 21.34
CA VAL A 112 30.92 12.00 21.08
C VAL A 112 30.56 11.18 19.84
N LYS A 113 31.34 11.29 18.75
CA LYS A 113 31.13 10.50 17.52
C LYS A 113 31.30 9.00 17.76
N GLN A 114 32.26 8.61 18.59
CA GLN A 114 32.55 7.20 18.88
C GLN A 114 31.53 6.60 19.87
N CYS A 115 31.18 7.31 20.94
CA CYS A 115 30.24 6.83 21.95
C CYS A 115 28.80 6.73 21.43
N LYS A 116 28.40 7.62 20.49
CA LYS A 116 27.14 7.50 19.73
C LYS A 116 26.99 6.15 19.01
N LYS A 117 28.09 5.56 18.54
CA LYS A 117 28.06 4.22 17.93
C LYS A 117 27.86 3.13 18.98
N MET A 118 28.28 3.34 20.23
CA MET A 118 28.32 2.30 21.30
C MET A 118 27.12 2.35 22.26
N PHE A 119 26.00 2.98 21.86
CA PHE A 119 24.76 3.16 22.63
C PHE A 119 24.84 4.02 23.90
N GLY A 120 25.98 4.59 24.30
CA GLY A 120 26.04 5.48 25.48
C GLY A 120 27.28 6.36 25.55
N CYS A 121 27.12 7.56 26.14
CA CYS A 121 28.16 8.60 26.26
C CYS A 121 28.31 9.13 27.71
N CYS A 122 29.16 10.14 27.92
CA CYS A 122 29.47 10.77 29.22
C CYS A 122 30.22 9.86 30.21
N ARG A 123 31.29 9.22 29.73
CA ARG A 123 32.18 8.36 30.52
C ARG A 123 33.61 8.86 30.59
N VAL A 124 34.00 9.67 29.61
CA VAL A 124 35.38 10.12 29.42
C VAL A 124 35.40 11.63 29.58
N GLY A 125 35.03 12.13 30.76
CA GLY A 125 35.05 13.56 31.03
C GLY A 125 36.48 14.10 31.04
N ASN A 126 36.87 14.99 30.11
CA ASN A 126 38.20 15.60 30.18
C ASN A 126 38.34 16.99 29.51
N THR A 127 37.74 18.02 30.11
CA THR A 127 38.01 19.44 29.76
C THR A 127 38.21 20.37 30.97
N GLY A 128 38.51 19.84 32.16
CA GLY A 128 38.86 20.64 33.34
C GLY A 128 37.72 21.46 33.96
N LYS A 129 36.46 21.24 33.54
CA LYS A 129 35.26 21.94 34.04
C LYS A 129 34.06 21.00 34.31
N PRO A 130 34.15 20.11 35.31
CA PRO A 130 33.09 19.13 35.62
C PRO A 130 31.75 19.75 36.05
N GLY A 131 31.71 21.04 36.38
CA GLY A 131 30.48 21.75 36.74
C GLY A 131 29.54 22.08 35.57
N GLU A 132 30.01 22.03 34.32
CA GLU A 132 29.20 22.46 33.15
C GLU A 132 28.07 21.48 32.78
N THR A 133 28.12 20.22 33.22
CA THR A 133 27.08 19.20 32.94
C THR A 133 26.74 18.33 34.16
N TYR A 134 26.87 18.90 35.36
CA TYR A 134 26.71 18.18 36.63
C TYR A 134 25.36 17.45 36.79
N TRP A 135 24.28 18.06 36.29
CA TRP A 135 22.93 17.49 36.36
C TRP A 135 22.58 16.60 35.15
N GLY A 136 23.47 16.45 34.17
CA GLY A 136 23.22 15.68 32.95
C GLY A 136 23.63 16.43 31.69
N ASN A 137 23.65 15.71 30.56
CA ASN A 137 24.06 16.21 29.24
C ASN A 137 23.18 15.59 28.14
N TYR A 138 22.91 16.36 27.10
CA TYR A 138 22.07 15.99 25.96
C TYR A 138 22.75 15.05 24.94
N ASN A 139 24.06 14.84 25.02
CA ASN A 139 24.86 14.07 24.05
C ASN A 139 24.73 12.53 24.21
N HIS A 140 23.52 11.96 24.19
CA HIS A 140 23.27 10.52 24.41
C HIS A 140 23.80 10.00 25.76
N CYS A 141 23.68 10.83 26.79
CA CYS A 141 24.10 10.48 28.12
C CYS A 141 22.91 10.06 28.97
N ASP A 142 23.16 9.10 29.84
CA ASP A 142 22.19 8.53 30.76
C ASP A 142 22.05 9.35 32.05
N THR A 143 21.09 8.99 32.89
CA THR A 143 20.77 9.74 34.11
C THR A 143 21.88 9.59 35.15
N PRO A 144 22.58 10.66 35.53
CA PRO A 144 23.54 10.59 36.63
C PRO A 144 22.83 10.40 37.96
N LYS A 145 23.56 9.79 38.90
CA LYS A 145 23.13 9.65 40.31
C LYS A 145 22.53 10.92 40.91
N THR A 146 23.20 12.05 40.66
CA THR A 146 22.81 13.38 41.17
C THR A 146 21.44 13.79 40.66
N LEU A 147 21.17 13.65 39.35
CA LEU A 147 19.88 13.96 38.76
C LEU A 147 18.79 13.03 39.26
N LEU A 148 19.05 11.72 39.35
CA LEU A 148 18.08 10.73 39.80
C LEU A 148 17.60 11.01 41.24
N GLU A 149 18.53 11.10 42.19
CA GLU A 149 18.20 11.33 43.61
C GLU A 149 17.45 12.65 43.81
N ALA A 150 17.92 13.73 43.19
CA ALA A 150 17.28 15.03 43.26
C ALA A 150 15.87 15.01 42.64
N SER A 151 15.73 14.35 41.48
CA SER A 151 14.49 14.27 40.75
C SER A 151 13.41 13.55 41.53
N LEU A 152 13.67 12.32 41.97
CA LEU A 152 12.67 11.53 42.70
C LEU A 152 12.21 12.23 43.98
N LYS A 153 13.15 12.81 44.74
CA LYS A 153 12.83 13.57 45.95
C LYS A 153 11.93 14.76 45.64
N LYS A 154 12.26 15.56 44.62
CA LYS A 154 11.47 16.74 44.24
C LYS A 154 10.09 16.36 43.70
N ILE A 155 9.99 15.27 42.93
CA ILE A 155 8.71 14.75 42.44
C ILE A 155 7.80 14.37 43.61
N ALA A 156 8.32 13.63 44.60
CA ALA A 156 7.56 13.24 45.79
C ALA A 156 7.17 14.44 46.67
N GLU A 157 8.07 15.41 46.84
CA GLU A 157 7.77 16.67 47.57
C GLU A 157 6.67 17.48 46.88
N GLN A 158 6.64 17.49 45.54
CA GLN A 158 5.68 18.26 44.74
C GLN A 158 4.30 17.60 44.66
N HIS A 159 4.24 16.26 44.75
CA HIS A 159 3.01 15.49 44.65
C HIS A 159 2.79 14.57 45.87
N PRO A 160 2.72 15.12 47.10
CA PRO A 160 2.54 14.32 48.31
C PRO A 160 1.15 13.65 48.40
N ASP A 161 0.22 14.07 47.54
CA ASP A 161 -1.14 13.55 47.43
C ASP A 161 -1.29 12.41 46.42
N ALA A 162 -0.21 12.06 45.69
CA ALA A 162 -0.19 10.93 44.77
C ALA A 162 -0.63 9.63 45.45
N LYS A 163 -1.41 8.82 44.74
CA LYS A 163 -1.99 7.57 45.27
C LYS A 163 -1.29 6.32 44.77
N MET A 164 -0.54 6.42 43.68
CA MET A 164 0.20 5.32 43.08
C MET A 164 1.23 5.87 42.08
N VAL A 165 2.32 5.11 41.89
CA VAL A 165 3.34 5.38 40.88
C VAL A 165 3.31 4.27 39.83
N TYR A 166 3.18 4.65 38.57
CA TYR A 166 3.40 3.79 37.41
C TYR A 166 4.84 3.96 36.96
N LEU A 167 5.64 2.90 37.11
CA LEU A 167 7.03 2.83 36.73
C LEU A 167 7.17 1.89 35.52
N THR A 168 7.18 2.43 34.30
CA THR A 168 7.11 1.64 33.07
C THR A 168 8.48 1.32 32.47
N GLY A 169 9.42 0.84 33.28
CA GLY A 169 10.64 0.17 32.81
C GLY A 169 11.83 1.06 32.43
N ASP A 170 12.91 0.37 32.03
CA ASP A 170 14.21 0.90 31.63
C ASP A 170 14.91 1.66 32.76
N LEU A 171 15.25 0.89 33.81
CA LEU A 171 15.89 1.38 35.01
C LEU A 171 17.39 1.59 34.81
N VAL A 172 18.02 0.79 33.94
CA VAL A 172 19.48 0.73 33.80
C VAL A 172 19.97 1.36 32.48
N ARG A 173 21.22 1.81 32.51
CA ARG A 173 21.96 2.49 31.44
C ARG A 173 21.98 1.76 30.08
N HIS A 174 22.28 2.52 29.02
CA HIS A 174 22.50 2.05 27.66
C HIS A 174 23.91 1.49 27.39
N HIS A 175 24.83 1.56 28.36
CA HIS A 175 26.16 0.94 28.23
C HIS A 175 26.08 -0.58 28.47
N ILE A 176 25.46 -1.27 27.53
CA ILE A 176 25.08 -2.69 27.65
C ILE A 176 26.27 -3.64 27.79
N THR A 177 27.45 -3.27 27.27
CA THR A 177 28.66 -4.11 27.37
C THR A 177 29.19 -4.27 28.79
N GLU A 178 28.69 -3.46 29.72
CA GLU A 178 29.04 -3.50 31.14
C GLU A 178 27.92 -4.07 32.01
N LEU A 179 26.88 -4.65 31.40
CA LEU A 179 25.79 -5.29 32.10
C LEU A 179 25.99 -6.80 32.09
N ASP A 180 25.94 -7.34 33.29
CA ASP A 180 25.76 -8.75 33.62
C ASP A 180 24.67 -8.83 34.71
N PHE A 181 24.32 -10.04 35.13
CA PHE A 181 23.24 -10.20 36.11
C PHE A 181 23.53 -9.52 37.45
N GLU A 182 24.78 -9.45 37.91
CA GLU A 182 25.11 -8.85 39.21
C GLU A 182 25.17 -7.32 39.15
N THR A 183 25.68 -6.76 38.07
CA THR A 183 25.65 -5.31 37.82
C THR A 183 24.24 -4.81 37.52
N LEU A 184 23.43 -5.55 36.75
CA LEU A 184 22.00 -5.30 36.58
C LEU A 184 21.29 -5.20 37.93
N LYS A 185 21.53 -6.18 38.81
CA LYS A 185 20.97 -6.18 40.18
C LYS A 185 21.44 -4.99 40.98
N ALA A 186 22.74 -4.67 40.95
CA ALA A 186 23.28 -3.55 41.71
C ALA A 186 22.64 -2.22 41.31
N ASP A 187 22.48 -1.99 40.00
CA ASP A 187 21.87 -0.77 39.47
C ASP A 187 20.36 -0.72 39.78
N THR A 188 19.66 -1.84 39.56
CA THR A 188 18.23 -1.97 39.82
C THR A 188 17.89 -1.84 41.30
N ASP A 189 18.63 -2.52 42.18
CA ASP A 189 18.45 -2.46 43.63
C ASP A 189 18.61 -1.02 44.13
N TYR A 190 19.55 -0.26 43.56
CA TYR A 190 19.75 1.14 43.89
C TYR A 190 18.56 2.00 43.45
N VAL A 191 18.13 1.89 42.18
CA VAL A 191 16.99 2.67 41.65
C VAL A 191 15.71 2.32 42.41
N LEU A 192 15.32 1.05 42.47
CA LEU A 192 14.09 0.62 43.15
C LEU A 192 14.15 0.84 44.66
N GLY A 193 15.34 0.77 45.27
CA GLY A 193 15.58 1.16 46.65
C GLY A 193 15.23 2.62 46.91
N LEU A 194 15.70 3.54 46.05
CA LEU A 194 15.34 4.96 46.12
C LEU A 194 13.83 5.19 45.98
N PHE A 195 13.18 4.50 45.04
CA PHE A 195 11.73 4.62 44.85
C PHE A 195 10.95 4.21 46.11
N ILE A 196 11.31 3.09 46.74
CA ILE A 196 10.69 2.63 47.98
C ILE A 196 10.92 3.63 49.12
N GLU A 197 12.14 4.16 49.23
CA GLU A 197 12.50 5.11 50.28
C GLU A 197 11.74 6.44 50.14
N ILE A 198 11.68 6.97 48.91
CA ILE A 198 11.16 8.31 48.61
C ILE A 198 9.63 8.31 48.51
N PHE A 199 9.04 7.36 47.78
CA PHE A 199 7.59 7.21 47.65
C PHE A 199 7.03 6.30 48.73
N LYS A 200 7.43 6.57 49.98
CA LYS A 200 7.04 5.79 51.15
C LYS A 200 5.52 5.74 51.30
N ASP A 201 4.98 4.56 51.61
CA ASP A 201 3.54 4.33 51.80
C ASP A 201 2.69 4.53 50.53
N ILE A 202 3.32 4.74 49.36
CA ILE A 202 2.67 4.80 48.05
C ILE A 202 2.98 3.49 47.29
N PRO A 203 1.96 2.80 46.76
CA PRO A 203 2.17 1.60 45.96
C PRO A 203 2.81 1.95 44.61
N LEU A 204 3.76 1.12 44.20
CA LEU A 204 4.42 1.25 42.89
C LEU A 204 4.12 0.03 42.03
N VAL A 205 3.85 0.28 40.76
CA VAL A 205 3.51 -0.74 39.76
C VAL A 205 4.57 -0.70 38.68
N PHE A 206 5.29 -1.80 38.50
CA PHE A 206 6.50 -1.86 37.69
C PHE A 206 6.32 -2.74 36.46
N ALA A 207 6.52 -2.17 35.27
CA ALA A 207 6.66 -2.93 34.02
C ALA A 207 8.14 -3.05 33.66
N ILE A 208 8.57 -4.23 33.22
CA ILE A 208 9.96 -4.51 32.83
C ILE A 208 10.24 -3.90 31.45
N GLY A 209 11.32 -3.14 31.31
CA GLY A 209 11.79 -2.56 30.05
C GLY A 209 12.83 -3.41 29.31
N ASN A 210 13.20 -3.00 28.09
CA ASN A 210 14.12 -3.76 27.25
C ASN A 210 15.58 -3.67 27.72
N HIS A 211 15.93 -2.68 28.56
CA HIS A 211 17.22 -2.60 29.24
C HIS A 211 17.23 -3.34 30.58
N ASP A 212 16.08 -3.74 31.12
CA ASP A 212 15.96 -4.39 32.42
C ASP A 212 16.33 -5.89 32.38
N THR A 213 17.42 -6.23 31.69
CA THR A 213 17.95 -7.58 31.50
C THR A 213 19.48 -7.56 31.42
N ASP A 214 20.11 -8.69 31.71
CA ASP A 214 21.56 -8.87 31.61
C ASP A 214 22.02 -9.15 30.17
N VAL A 215 21.09 -9.43 29.26
CA VAL A 215 21.35 -9.58 27.82
C VAL A 215 20.35 -8.69 27.09
N PHE A 216 20.80 -7.51 26.66
CA PHE A 216 19.95 -6.45 26.12
C PHE A 216 18.87 -6.96 25.16
N GLY A 217 17.61 -6.62 25.45
CA GLY A 217 16.45 -6.95 24.63
C GLY A 217 16.08 -8.43 24.55
N MET A 218 16.83 -9.35 25.15
CA MET A 218 16.58 -10.79 25.06
C MET A 218 15.75 -11.29 26.24
N PHE A 219 14.55 -11.79 25.96
CA PHE A 219 13.58 -12.31 26.93
C PHE A 219 13.07 -13.68 26.50
N SER A 220 13.53 -14.75 27.15
CA SER A 220 13.15 -16.14 26.82
C SER A 220 11.94 -16.61 27.65
N SER A 221 11.37 -17.77 27.29
CA SER A 221 10.42 -18.46 28.17
C SER A 221 11.13 -19.03 29.41
N GLY A 222 10.52 -18.86 30.59
CA GLY A 222 11.15 -19.08 31.89
C GLY A 222 11.37 -20.55 32.30
N SER A 223 10.81 -21.53 31.60
CA SER A 223 10.89 -22.95 31.98
C SER A 223 11.66 -23.84 31.00
N LYS A 224 11.99 -23.31 29.81
CA LYS A 224 12.41 -24.10 28.64
C LYS A 224 13.92 -24.09 28.39
N TYR A 225 14.63 -23.06 28.86
CA TYR A 225 16.05 -22.84 28.54
C TYR A 225 16.91 -22.86 29.81
N GLY A 226 18.14 -23.38 29.71
CA GLY A 226 19.06 -23.56 30.84
C GLY A 226 19.61 -22.24 31.43
N ASN A 227 20.90 -22.21 31.77
CA ASN A 227 21.53 -21.00 32.37
C ASN A 227 21.53 -19.75 31.46
N ALA A 228 21.29 -19.93 30.15
CA ALA A 228 21.17 -18.87 29.15
C ALA A 228 19.77 -18.21 29.10
N GLY A 229 18.77 -18.77 29.79
CA GLY A 229 17.41 -18.25 29.84
C GLY A 229 17.22 -17.12 30.86
N GLN A 230 16.10 -16.40 30.73
CA GLN A 230 15.78 -15.18 31.50
C GLN A 230 14.97 -15.43 32.78
N SER A 231 14.81 -16.69 33.19
CA SER A 231 14.08 -17.09 34.40
C SER A 231 14.64 -16.46 35.68
N LYS A 232 15.98 -16.30 35.75
CA LYS A 232 16.65 -15.63 36.88
C LYS A 232 16.27 -14.16 36.98
N VAL A 233 16.12 -13.48 35.85
CA VAL A 233 15.71 -12.08 35.75
C VAL A 233 14.24 -11.93 36.14
N TYR A 234 13.34 -12.78 35.62
CA TYR A 234 11.93 -12.76 36.02
C TYR A 234 11.75 -13.00 37.51
N LYS A 235 12.44 -14.00 38.08
CA LYS A 235 12.34 -14.30 39.52
C LYS A 235 12.85 -13.15 40.38
N TYR A 236 13.92 -12.48 39.94
CA TYR A 236 14.46 -11.30 40.63
C TYR A 236 13.43 -10.15 40.62
N TYR A 237 12.88 -9.80 39.46
CA TYR A 237 11.88 -8.74 39.37
C TYR A 237 10.56 -9.09 40.05
N GLN A 238 10.12 -10.36 40.04
CA GLN A 238 8.94 -10.80 40.80
C GLN A 238 9.06 -10.44 42.29
N GLY A 239 10.23 -10.67 42.89
CA GLY A 239 10.50 -10.29 44.28
C GLY A 239 10.41 -8.78 44.50
N TRP A 240 10.93 -7.98 43.57
CA TRP A 240 10.82 -6.52 43.63
C TRP A 240 9.40 -6.02 43.40
N ILE A 241 8.67 -6.55 42.43
CA ILE A 241 7.28 -6.20 42.12
C ILE A 241 6.39 -6.45 43.35
N GLU A 242 6.56 -7.58 44.03
CA GLU A 242 5.85 -7.84 45.29
C GLU A 242 6.18 -6.80 46.37
N LYS A 243 7.46 -6.44 46.51
CA LYS A 243 7.92 -5.47 47.51
C LYS A 243 7.41 -4.06 47.20
N LEU A 244 7.45 -3.64 45.95
CA LEU A 244 6.95 -2.36 45.43
C LEU A 244 5.44 -2.23 45.60
N TRP A 245 4.69 -3.30 45.33
CA TRP A 245 3.25 -3.32 45.57
C TRP A 245 2.90 -3.24 47.07
N LYS A 246 3.64 -3.98 47.91
CA LYS A 246 3.50 -3.97 49.37
C LYS A 246 3.97 -2.65 50.01
N ASN A 247 4.67 -1.78 49.29
CA ASN A 247 5.15 -0.50 49.79
C ASN A 247 4.01 0.45 50.17
N GLY A 248 2.82 0.29 49.59
CA GLY A 248 1.67 1.17 49.81
C GLY A 248 0.59 0.61 50.75
N GLN A 249 -0.10 1.50 51.49
CA GLN A 249 -1.28 1.12 52.29
C GLN A 249 -2.59 1.25 51.49
N ILE A 250 -2.81 0.44 50.46
CA ILE A 250 -4.15 0.34 49.86
C ILE A 250 -5.02 -0.56 50.76
N THR A 251 -5.53 0.06 51.83
CA THR A 251 -6.38 -0.47 52.91
C THR A 251 -5.77 -1.67 53.68
N ARG A 252 -6.28 -1.95 54.89
CA ARG A 252 -5.70 -2.87 55.92
C ARG A 252 -5.32 -4.31 55.47
N LYS A 253 -5.60 -4.73 54.23
CA LYS A 253 -5.18 -5.99 53.58
C LYS A 253 -5.04 -5.75 52.06
N PRO A 254 -3.84 -5.54 51.50
CA PRO A 254 -3.65 -5.44 50.05
C PRO A 254 -4.08 -6.75 49.36
N ARG A 255 -4.63 -6.67 48.14
CA ARG A 255 -4.94 -7.87 47.35
C ARG A 255 -3.65 -8.47 46.78
N GLU A 256 -3.62 -9.79 46.65
CA GLU A 256 -2.49 -10.53 46.11
C GLU A 256 -2.30 -10.25 44.62
N ILE A 257 -1.04 -10.28 44.18
CA ILE A 257 -0.68 -10.21 42.76
C ILE A 257 -1.04 -11.55 42.11
N GLU A 258 -1.74 -11.50 40.99
CA GLU A 258 -2.09 -12.67 40.18
C GLU A 258 -1.01 -12.88 39.11
N TRP A 259 -0.20 -13.92 39.28
CA TRP A 259 0.85 -14.34 38.35
C TRP A 259 0.34 -15.40 37.36
N PRO A 260 0.79 -15.38 36.09
CA PRO A 260 0.57 -16.46 35.15
C PRO A 260 1.41 -17.69 35.52
N GLN A 261 1.04 -18.87 35.01
CA GLN A 261 1.75 -20.12 35.33
C GLN A 261 3.17 -20.21 34.76
N ASN A 262 3.44 -19.52 33.65
CA ASN A 262 4.75 -19.53 32.97
C ASN A 262 5.78 -18.57 33.60
N GLY A 263 5.34 -17.63 34.44
CA GLY A 263 6.24 -16.77 35.23
C GLY A 263 7.06 -15.75 34.45
N GLU A 264 6.67 -15.38 33.22
CA GLU A 264 7.45 -14.53 32.28
C GLU A 264 7.34 -13.01 32.54
N GLY A 265 7.26 -12.61 33.81
CA GLY A 265 7.37 -11.20 34.22
C GLY A 265 6.13 -10.31 34.01
N TYR A 266 5.01 -10.84 33.51
CA TYR A 266 3.73 -10.15 33.44
C TYR A 266 2.77 -10.61 34.54
N TYR A 267 1.83 -9.75 34.95
CA TYR A 267 0.96 -9.99 36.10
C TYR A 267 -0.27 -9.09 36.13
N SER A 268 -1.25 -9.41 36.97
CA SER A 268 -2.37 -8.51 37.23
C SER A 268 -2.63 -8.29 38.71
N ILE A 269 -3.18 -7.13 39.04
CA ILE A 269 -3.50 -6.74 40.41
C ILE A 269 -4.93 -6.21 40.46
N PRO A 270 -5.88 -6.95 41.06
CA PRO A 270 -7.17 -6.37 41.39
C PRO A 270 -7.03 -5.38 42.56
N THR A 271 -7.63 -4.20 42.43
CA THR A 271 -7.73 -3.22 43.52
C THR A 271 -9.10 -3.35 44.22
N LYS A 272 -9.35 -2.56 45.27
CA LYS A 272 -10.64 -2.59 45.99
C LYS A 272 -11.70 -1.70 45.33
N GLU A 273 -11.26 -0.73 44.55
CA GLU A 273 -12.05 0.32 43.93
C GLU A 273 -12.67 -0.14 42.59
N ARG A 274 -12.71 -1.46 42.33
CA ARG A 274 -13.09 -2.07 41.04
C ARG A 274 -12.19 -1.64 39.87
N LEU A 275 -10.96 -1.19 40.14
CA LEU A 275 -9.90 -1.08 39.14
C LEU A 275 -9.06 -2.37 39.15
N ARG A 276 -8.64 -2.87 37.99
CA ARG A 276 -7.64 -3.92 37.85
C ARG A 276 -6.48 -3.37 37.04
N LEU A 277 -5.27 -3.57 37.55
CA LEU A 277 -4.04 -3.23 36.86
C LEU A 277 -3.54 -4.47 36.16
N ILE A 278 -3.26 -4.39 34.87
CA ILE A 278 -2.65 -5.46 34.09
C ILE A 278 -1.30 -4.95 33.61
N VAL A 279 -0.24 -5.67 33.91
CA VAL A 279 1.13 -5.30 33.53
C VAL A 279 1.66 -6.35 32.58
N LEU A 280 2.04 -5.92 31.39
CA LEU A 280 2.54 -6.76 30.31
C LEU A 280 4.07 -6.67 30.24
N ASN A 281 4.69 -7.79 29.91
CA ASN A 281 6.05 -7.84 29.44
C ASN A 281 6.02 -7.68 27.92
N SER A 282 6.19 -6.46 27.43
CA SER A 282 6.21 -6.17 25.99
C SER A 282 7.45 -6.74 25.28
N ASN A 283 8.50 -7.06 26.04
CA ASN A 283 9.79 -7.46 25.48
C ASN A 283 9.76 -8.85 24.84
N ILE A 284 8.79 -9.70 25.20
CA ILE A 284 8.63 -11.03 24.58
C ILE A 284 8.22 -10.94 23.09
N ALA A 285 7.76 -9.78 22.62
CA ALA A 285 7.43 -9.51 21.22
C ALA A 285 8.32 -8.40 20.61
N TYR A 286 9.40 -8.03 21.30
CA TYR A 286 10.33 -7.00 20.84
C TYR A 286 11.19 -7.52 19.68
N MET A 287 11.40 -6.71 18.66
CA MET A 287 12.17 -7.12 17.46
C MET A 287 13.61 -7.54 17.77
N TYR A 288 14.23 -7.01 18.82
CA TYR A 288 15.57 -7.41 19.25
C TYR A 288 15.56 -8.65 20.16
N ASN A 289 14.39 -9.23 20.47
CA ASN A 289 14.30 -10.46 21.22
C ASN A 289 14.51 -11.69 20.31
N TRP A 290 15.76 -12.07 20.11
CA TRP A 290 16.10 -13.18 19.21
C TRP A 290 15.62 -14.56 19.69
N TRP A 291 15.12 -14.68 20.93
CA TRP A 291 14.43 -15.90 21.36
C TRP A 291 13.18 -16.22 20.52
N LEU A 292 12.63 -15.24 19.81
CA LEU A 292 11.57 -15.44 18.81
C LEU A 292 12.02 -16.32 17.63
N LEU A 293 13.33 -16.46 17.36
CA LEU A 293 13.84 -17.44 16.39
C LEU A 293 13.74 -18.87 16.91
N ALA A 294 13.84 -19.06 18.23
CA ALA A 294 13.70 -20.37 18.86
C ALA A 294 12.23 -20.72 19.12
N ASP A 295 11.38 -19.72 19.35
CA ASP A 295 9.94 -19.87 19.60
C ASP A 295 9.15 -18.67 19.05
N PRO A 296 8.70 -18.74 17.77
CA PRO A 296 7.93 -17.64 17.15
C PRO A 296 6.62 -17.31 17.88
N ASN A 297 6.07 -18.27 18.64
CA ASN A 297 4.81 -18.13 19.37
C ASN A 297 5.00 -17.68 20.83
N LEU A 298 6.22 -17.27 21.22
CA LEU A 298 6.57 -16.93 22.61
C LEU A 298 5.56 -16.00 23.29
N TYR A 299 5.02 -15.02 22.56
CA TYR A 299 4.11 -14.03 23.11
C TYR A 299 2.64 -14.47 23.21
N HIS A 300 2.25 -15.57 22.55
CA HIS A 300 0.86 -16.01 22.44
C HIS A 300 0.26 -16.32 23.81
N ALA A 301 1.03 -16.97 24.70
CA ALA A 301 0.59 -17.30 26.06
C ALA A 301 0.23 -16.04 26.88
N GLN A 302 0.99 -14.95 26.72
CA GLN A 302 0.69 -13.67 27.39
C GLN A 302 -0.60 -13.05 26.84
N LEU A 303 -0.81 -13.07 25.52
CA LEU A 303 -2.01 -12.47 24.92
C LEU A 303 -3.28 -13.26 25.25
N GLN A 304 -3.20 -14.60 25.27
CA GLN A 304 -4.32 -15.43 25.72
C GLN A 304 -4.64 -15.18 27.20
N TRP A 305 -3.60 -15.11 28.06
CA TRP A 305 -3.78 -14.74 29.46
C TRP A 305 -4.38 -13.33 29.65
N LEU A 306 -3.97 -12.36 28.83
CA LEU A 306 -4.51 -11.00 28.85
C LEU A 306 -6.00 -11.01 28.54
N GLN A 307 -6.39 -11.69 27.46
CA GLN A 307 -7.80 -11.88 27.09
C GLN A 307 -8.59 -12.51 28.23
N ASP A 308 -8.12 -13.62 28.79
CA ASP A 308 -8.81 -14.32 29.90
C ASP A 308 -8.96 -13.40 31.13
N THR A 309 -7.94 -12.59 31.41
CA THR A 309 -7.94 -11.65 32.53
C THR A 309 -8.90 -10.48 32.31
N LEU A 310 -9.00 -9.98 31.08
CA LEU A 310 -9.97 -8.96 30.69
C LEU A 310 -11.41 -9.51 30.72
N ALA A 311 -11.64 -10.73 30.28
CA ALA A 311 -12.93 -11.41 30.40
C ALA A 311 -13.38 -11.51 31.86
N ARG A 312 -12.47 -11.94 32.75
CA ARG A 312 -12.74 -11.97 34.21
C ARG A 312 -13.00 -10.57 34.77
N ALA A 313 -12.26 -9.56 34.34
CA ALA A 313 -12.46 -8.18 34.78
C ALA A 313 -13.83 -7.64 34.36
N GLU A 314 -14.23 -7.89 33.11
CA GLU A 314 -15.54 -7.52 32.54
C GLU A 314 -16.69 -8.21 33.30
N GLN A 315 -16.58 -9.52 33.54
CA GLN A 315 -17.54 -10.31 34.35
C GLN A 315 -17.65 -9.80 35.79
N GLN A 316 -16.56 -9.27 36.35
CA GLN A 316 -16.50 -8.71 37.70
C GLN A 316 -16.83 -7.20 37.75
N HIS A 317 -17.24 -6.60 36.62
CA HIS A 317 -17.52 -5.17 36.49
C HIS A 317 -16.36 -4.27 36.94
N GLN A 318 -15.14 -4.68 36.61
CA GLN A 318 -13.93 -3.92 36.88
C GLN A 318 -13.56 -3.05 35.67
N LYS A 319 -12.95 -1.89 35.93
CA LYS A 319 -12.22 -1.12 34.92
C LYS A 319 -10.77 -1.56 34.91
N VAL A 320 -10.10 -1.42 33.77
CA VAL A 320 -8.75 -1.92 33.58
C VAL A 320 -7.80 -0.81 33.13
N HIS A 321 -6.63 -0.77 33.76
CA HIS A 321 -5.45 -0.08 33.23
C HIS A 321 -4.44 -1.12 32.75
N ILE A 322 -3.88 -0.92 31.56
CA ILE A 322 -2.79 -1.74 31.02
C ILE A 322 -1.49 -0.96 31.09
N LEU A 323 -0.44 -1.56 31.64
CA LEU A 323 0.91 -1.00 31.67
C LEU A 323 1.84 -1.91 30.87
N SER A 324 2.69 -1.32 30.06
CA SER A 324 3.80 -2.02 29.39
C SER A 324 4.98 -1.07 29.25
N HIS A 325 6.16 -1.55 28.86
CA HIS A 325 7.27 -0.65 28.58
C HIS A 325 7.19 -0.16 27.13
N ILE A 326 7.29 -1.06 26.16
CA ILE A 326 7.17 -0.74 24.74
C ILE A 326 5.70 -0.63 24.39
N ALA A 327 5.28 0.56 23.94
CA ALA A 327 3.89 0.81 23.62
C ALA A 327 3.36 -0.18 22.55
N PRO A 328 2.12 -0.67 22.67
CA PRO A 328 1.58 -1.69 21.76
C PRO A 328 1.55 -1.30 20.27
N ASN A 329 1.55 0.00 20.01
CA ASN A 329 1.52 0.61 18.68
C ASN A 329 2.93 0.93 18.15
N HIS A 330 3.98 0.78 18.97
CA HIS A 330 5.34 1.17 18.63
C HIS A 330 5.94 0.22 17.58
N TYR A 331 6.74 0.78 16.66
CA TYR A 331 7.34 0.01 15.56
C TYR A 331 8.31 -1.08 16.05
N SER A 332 8.76 -1.02 17.30
CA SER A 332 9.65 -1.99 17.95
C SER A 332 9.04 -3.38 18.17
N LEU A 333 7.71 -3.51 18.15
CA LEU A 333 7.02 -4.79 18.39
C LEU A 333 6.70 -5.54 17.08
N LEU A 334 6.53 -6.86 17.15
CA LEU A 334 6.10 -7.68 16.02
C LEU A 334 4.67 -7.29 15.56
N PRO A 335 4.41 -7.16 14.25
CA PRO A 335 3.08 -6.81 13.72
C PRO A 335 1.96 -7.76 14.16
N SER A 336 2.20 -9.07 14.17
CA SER A 336 1.25 -10.09 14.65
C SER A 336 0.82 -9.86 16.10
N TRP A 337 1.76 -9.55 16.98
CA TRP A 337 1.49 -9.24 18.38
C TRP A 337 0.61 -8.00 18.49
N SER A 338 0.96 -6.92 17.78
CA SER A 338 0.19 -5.67 17.77
C SER A 338 -1.23 -5.87 17.19
N GLN A 339 -1.38 -6.72 16.15
CA GLN A 339 -2.67 -7.08 15.57
C GLN A 339 -3.57 -7.85 16.54
N GLN A 340 -3.01 -8.83 17.23
CA GLN A 340 -3.76 -9.60 18.23
C GLN A 340 -4.11 -8.73 19.45
N PHE A 341 -3.19 -7.86 19.89
CA PHE A 341 -3.45 -6.90 20.96
C PHE A 341 -4.57 -5.92 20.58
N GLN A 342 -4.58 -5.39 19.36
CA GLN A 342 -5.66 -4.53 18.85
C GLN A 342 -7.02 -5.23 18.96
N ARG A 343 -7.13 -6.48 18.49
CA ARG A 343 -8.38 -7.26 18.55
C ARG A 343 -8.88 -7.44 19.98
N ILE A 344 -7.96 -7.61 20.94
CA ILE A 344 -8.29 -7.65 22.36
C ILE A 344 -8.80 -6.29 22.85
N VAL A 345 -8.13 -5.19 22.51
CA VAL A 345 -8.57 -3.83 22.87
C VAL A 345 -9.96 -3.54 22.32
N GLU A 346 -10.22 -3.86 21.06
CA GLU A 346 -11.51 -3.68 20.39
C GLU A 346 -12.63 -4.46 21.07
N ARG A 347 -12.37 -5.72 21.44
CA ARG A 347 -13.32 -6.56 22.18
C ARG A 347 -13.62 -6.03 23.58
N TYR A 348 -12.61 -5.50 24.28
CA TYR A 348 -12.72 -5.07 25.68
C TYR A 348 -12.69 -3.54 25.85
N ARG A 349 -13.02 -2.77 24.81
CA ARG A 349 -12.99 -1.29 24.78
C ARG A 349 -13.80 -0.60 25.89
N ASN A 350 -14.85 -1.26 26.39
CA ASN A 350 -15.65 -0.75 27.51
C ASN A 350 -15.06 -1.05 28.89
N THR A 351 -14.10 -1.98 28.96
CA THR A 351 -13.45 -2.46 30.17
C THR A 351 -12.09 -1.80 30.36
N ILE A 352 -11.33 -1.61 29.28
CA ILE A 352 -10.04 -0.89 29.28
C ILE A 352 -10.30 0.61 29.31
N THR A 353 -9.68 1.32 30.25
CA THR A 353 -9.95 2.75 30.52
C THR A 353 -8.73 3.66 30.43
N ALA A 354 -7.53 3.09 30.53
CA ALA A 354 -6.28 3.78 30.26
C ALA A 354 -5.16 2.77 29.97
N GLN A 355 -4.15 3.19 29.22
CA GLN A 355 -2.91 2.43 29.04
C GLN A 355 -1.71 3.37 29.25
N PHE A 356 -0.62 2.89 29.85
CA PHE A 356 0.57 3.69 30.15
C PHE A 356 1.84 2.96 29.74
N ASN A 357 2.71 3.62 28.94
CA ASN A 357 3.93 3.03 28.38
C ASN A 357 5.14 3.99 28.42
N GLY A 358 6.29 3.57 27.90
CA GLY A 358 7.55 4.33 27.78
C GLY A 358 8.29 4.05 26.45
N HIS A 359 9.60 3.75 26.53
CA HIS A 359 10.49 3.28 25.46
C HIS A 359 10.94 4.32 24.42
N SER A 360 10.03 5.14 23.88
CA SER A 360 10.40 6.08 22.80
C SER A 360 11.19 7.31 23.30
N HIS A 361 11.21 7.53 24.61
CA HIS A 361 11.70 8.72 25.31
C HIS A 361 10.96 10.02 24.94
N LEU A 362 9.98 9.96 24.03
CA LEU A 362 9.17 11.08 23.59
C LEU A 362 7.89 11.15 24.42
N THR A 363 7.39 12.36 24.65
CA THR A 363 6.04 12.50 25.19
C THR A 363 5.01 12.41 24.08
N GLU A 364 4.24 11.33 24.06
CA GLU A 364 3.26 11.08 23.01
C GLU A 364 2.04 10.31 23.54
N PHE A 365 1.05 10.12 22.68
CA PHE A 365 -0.09 9.26 22.97
C PHE A 365 -0.45 8.51 21.70
N ALA A 366 -1.07 7.35 21.82
CA ALA A 366 -1.50 6.53 20.70
C ALA A 366 -2.98 6.22 20.79
N MET A 367 -3.71 6.45 19.71
CA MET A 367 -5.12 6.21 19.54
C MET A 367 -5.34 4.82 18.95
N PHE A 368 -6.35 4.14 19.46
CA PHE A 368 -6.84 2.85 18.94
C PHE A 368 -8.19 3.11 18.30
N TYR A 369 -8.42 2.60 17.08
CA TYR A 369 -9.66 2.78 16.34
C TYR A 369 -10.34 1.44 16.07
N ASP A 370 -11.66 1.48 15.90
CA ASP A 370 -12.44 0.30 15.51
C ASP A 370 -11.98 -0.19 14.12
N SER A 371 -11.76 -1.50 14.00
CA SER A 371 -11.20 -2.10 12.77
C SER A 371 -12.19 -2.05 11.60
N GLN A 372 -13.50 -2.02 11.89
CA GLN A 372 -14.57 -1.91 10.90
C GLN A 372 -14.95 -0.45 10.63
N LYS A 373 -14.63 0.46 11.56
CA LYS A 373 -14.91 1.90 11.46
C LYS A 373 -13.65 2.70 11.82
N PRO A 374 -12.73 2.92 10.86
CA PRO A 374 -11.41 3.50 11.09
C PRO A 374 -11.40 4.93 11.65
N THR A 375 -12.57 5.59 11.71
CA THR A 375 -12.77 6.94 12.28
C THR A 375 -13.40 6.91 13.67
N GLU A 376 -13.70 5.74 14.25
CA GLU A 376 -14.28 5.59 15.58
C GLU A 376 -13.16 5.27 16.60
N PRO A 377 -12.73 6.23 17.44
CA PRO A 377 -11.69 5.98 18.42
C PRO A 377 -12.26 5.15 19.60
N ILE A 378 -11.61 4.04 19.91
CA ILE A 378 -12.03 3.04 20.92
C ILE A 378 -11.09 2.96 22.12
N GLY A 379 -9.91 3.58 22.07
CA GLY A 379 -8.95 3.56 23.16
C GLY A 379 -7.79 4.53 22.98
N VAL A 380 -7.05 4.76 24.06
CA VAL A 380 -5.83 5.58 24.06
C VAL A 380 -4.76 4.95 24.94
N ALA A 381 -3.51 5.05 24.51
CA ALA A 381 -2.32 4.76 25.29
C ALA A 381 -1.49 6.01 25.50
N TRP A 382 -1.10 6.26 26.75
CA TRP A 382 -0.28 7.40 27.15
C TRP A 382 1.17 6.95 27.21
N ASN A 383 1.99 7.43 26.28
CA ASN A 383 3.40 7.08 26.20
C ASN A 383 4.19 8.17 26.92
N GLY A 384 4.82 7.77 28.03
CA GLY A 384 5.59 8.67 28.85
C GLY A 384 6.85 9.12 28.13
N GLY A 385 7.33 10.30 28.48
CA GLY A 385 8.63 10.78 28.00
C GLY A 385 9.79 9.98 28.62
N SER A 386 10.78 10.65 29.19
CA SER A 386 11.86 9.93 29.89
C SER A 386 12.48 10.80 30.96
N LEU A 387 12.82 10.17 32.08
CA LEU A 387 13.65 10.82 33.09
C LEU A 387 15.08 11.01 32.58
N THR A 388 15.56 10.11 31.70
CA THR A 388 16.87 10.27 31.05
C THR A 388 16.91 11.43 30.07
N PRO A 389 18.01 12.21 30.01
CA PRO A 389 18.24 13.20 28.96
C PRO A 389 18.79 12.62 27.65
N HIS A 390 18.90 11.28 27.56
CA HIS A 390 19.36 10.57 26.38
C HIS A 390 18.64 11.06 25.10
N SER A 391 19.38 11.20 23.99
CA SER A 391 18.88 11.67 22.68
C SER A 391 18.37 13.12 22.61
N PHE A 392 19.04 14.06 23.28
CA PHE A 392 18.83 15.52 23.14
C PHE A 392 17.48 16.06 23.62
N HIS A 393 16.87 15.42 24.61
CA HIS A 393 15.61 15.86 25.20
C HIS A 393 15.77 16.25 26.67
N ASN A 394 14.90 17.11 27.19
CA ASN A 394 14.86 17.39 28.62
C ASN A 394 14.33 16.18 29.40
N PRO A 395 14.83 15.90 30.61
CA PRO A 395 14.16 15.03 31.57
C PRO A 395 12.71 15.45 31.80
N ASN A 396 11.79 14.48 31.89
CA ASN A 396 10.39 14.72 32.27
C ASN A 396 9.73 13.55 33.01
N TYR A 397 8.57 13.84 33.60
CA TYR A 397 7.63 12.84 34.10
C TYR A 397 6.19 13.35 33.91
N HIS A 398 5.21 12.44 33.99
CA HIS A 398 3.80 12.79 33.85
C HIS A 398 3.03 12.66 35.17
N VAL A 399 2.01 13.50 35.31
CA VAL A 399 1.01 13.43 36.37
C VAL A 399 -0.35 13.24 35.72
N ALA A 400 -0.99 12.11 36.00
CA ALA A 400 -2.31 11.77 35.48
C ALA A 400 -3.36 11.84 36.60
N MET A 401 -4.43 12.60 36.38
CA MET A 401 -5.59 12.65 37.27
C MET A 401 -6.69 11.75 36.72
N LEU A 402 -7.15 10.77 37.50
CA LEU A 402 -8.18 9.83 37.06
C LEU A 402 -9.59 10.31 37.46
N GLU A 403 -10.53 10.16 36.52
CA GLU A 403 -11.95 10.38 36.78
C GLU A 403 -12.47 9.33 37.76
N SER A 404 -13.20 9.77 38.77
CA SER A 404 -13.70 8.85 39.78
C SER A 404 -14.73 7.86 39.22
N GLY A 405 -14.59 6.59 39.56
CA GLY A 405 -15.50 5.50 39.18
C GLY A 405 -15.39 5.06 37.71
N LYS A 406 -14.85 5.91 36.82
CA LYS A 406 -14.53 5.55 35.43
C LYS A 406 -13.07 5.18 35.23
N PHE A 407 -12.17 5.73 36.04
CA PHE A 407 -10.72 5.56 35.96
C PHE A 407 -10.08 6.03 34.64
N SER A 408 -10.82 6.69 33.75
CA SER A 408 -10.26 7.39 32.59
C SER A 408 -9.38 8.57 33.00
N VAL A 409 -8.36 8.89 32.20
CA VAL A 409 -7.50 10.06 32.44
C VAL A 409 -8.28 11.34 32.13
N SER A 410 -8.42 12.19 33.14
CA SER A 410 -9.14 13.48 33.07
C SER A 410 -8.19 14.68 32.95
N THR A 411 -6.94 14.53 33.38
CA THR A 411 -5.89 15.54 33.23
C THR A 411 -4.56 14.83 33.05
N LEU A 412 -3.73 15.34 32.13
CA LEU A 412 -2.36 14.88 31.91
C LEU A 412 -1.44 16.10 31.91
N GLU A 413 -0.58 16.18 32.92
CA GLU A 413 0.43 17.21 33.07
C GLU A 413 1.81 16.63 32.84
N THR A 414 2.68 17.42 32.21
CA THR A 414 4.08 17.06 31.96
C THR A 414 4.97 18.06 32.66
N TYR A 415 5.85 17.56 33.54
CA TYR A 415 6.81 18.38 34.26
C TYR A 415 8.20 18.11 33.69
N THR A 416 8.98 19.16 33.43
CA THR A 416 10.31 19.05 32.81
C THR A 416 11.40 19.80 33.58
N ILE A 417 12.67 19.43 33.33
CA ILE A 417 13.85 20.18 33.75
C ILE A 417 14.63 20.62 32.51
N ASP A 418 14.90 21.92 32.38
CA ASP A 418 15.83 22.45 31.40
C ASP A 418 17.28 22.30 31.90
N LEU A 419 18.00 21.28 31.38
CA LEU A 419 19.40 21.03 31.75
C LEU A 419 20.33 22.18 31.35
N GLY A 420 20.07 22.86 30.25
CA GLY A 420 20.82 24.05 29.84
C GLY A 420 20.69 25.21 30.83
N LYS A 421 19.56 25.31 31.53
CA LYS A 421 19.33 26.28 32.62
C LYS A 421 19.94 25.83 33.94
N VAL A 422 19.67 24.58 34.38
CA VAL A 422 20.10 24.13 35.72
C VAL A 422 21.60 23.88 35.81
N ASN A 423 22.28 23.56 34.71
CA ASN A 423 23.74 23.42 34.70
C ASN A 423 24.50 24.76 34.77
N LYS A 424 23.83 25.92 34.58
CA LYS A 424 24.47 27.24 34.75
C LYS A 424 24.84 27.54 36.22
N ASP A 425 24.14 26.91 37.16
CA ASP A 425 24.41 27.01 38.60
C ASP A 425 24.18 25.63 39.24
N SER A 426 25.19 24.77 39.12
CA SER A 426 25.13 23.38 39.59
C SER A 426 25.00 23.25 41.12
N SER A 427 25.13 24.34 41.88
CA SER A 427 24.90 24.36 43.33
C SER A 427 23.42 24.33 43.71
N LYS A 428 22.53 24.68 42.77
CA LYS A 428 21.08 24.68 42.98
C LYS A 428 20.47 23.38 42.51
N ILE A 429 19.63 22.79 43.36
CA ILE A 429 18.83 21.61 43.04
C ILE A 429 17.84 21.96 41.93
N PRO A 430 17.72 21.15 40.86
CA PRO A 430 16.76 21.37 39.78
C PRO A 430 15.33 21.44 40.31
N THR A 431 14.55 22.39 39.77
CA THR A 431 13.12 22.50 40.02
C THR A 431 12.35 21.97 38.82
N TRP A 432 11.39 21.09 39.07
CA TRP A 432 10.47 20.60 38.05
C TRP A 432 9.42 21.65 37.73
N GLU A 433 9.42 22.13 36.50
CA GLU A 433 8.48 23.15 36.03
C GLU A 433 7.34 22.47 35.25
N LEU A 434 6.10 22.89 35.46
CA LEU A 434 4.97 22.45 34.64
C LEU A 434 5.21 22.95 33.22
N SER A 435 5.55 22.02 32.32
CA SER A 435 5.90 22.34 30.94
C SER A 435 4.67 22.42 30.05
N SER A 436 3.67 21.60 30.32
CA SER A 436 2.42 21.54 29.56
C SER A 436 1.33 20.85 30.39
N ASN A 437 0.11 21.36 30.31
CA ASN A 437 -1.11 20.61 30.56
C ASN A 437 -1.73 20.30 29.19
N MET A 438 -2.01 19.03 28.89
CA MET A 438 -2.41 18.63 27.54
C MET A 438 -3.70 19.32 27.06
N THR A 439 -4.68 19.54 27.96
CA THR A 439 -5.91 20.24 27.59
C THR A 439 -5.67 21.72 27.31
N GLU A 440 -4.83 22.38 28.10
CA GLU A 440 -4.52 23.80 27.93
C GLU A 440 -3.59 24.05 26.73
N GLU A 441 -2.54 23.24 26.57
CA GLU A 441 -1.53 23.34 25.50
C GLU A 441 -2.19 23.22 24.13
N PHE A 442 -3.11 22.28 23.94
CA PHE A 442 -3.77 22.01 22.66
C PHE A 442 -5.20 22.54 22.54
N LYS A 443 -5.66 23.30 23.54
CA LYS A 443 -7.02 23.88 23.63
C LYS A 443 -8.11 22.81 23.49
N LEU A 444 -7.96 21.70 24.18
CA LEU A 444 -8.93 20.60 24.19
C LEU A 444 -10.00 20.87 25.25
N LYS A 445 -11.23 20.43 24.97
CA LYS A 445 -12.34 20.52 25.92
C LYS A 445 -12.14 19.59 27.11
N ASP A 446 -11.63 18.40 26.84
CA ASP A 446 -11.33 17.33 27.79
C ASP A 446 -10.33 16.35 27.14
N LEU A 447 -9.98 15.27 27.84
CA LEU A 447 -9.14 14.18 27.32
C LEU A 447 -9.99 12.96 26.88
N SER A 448 -11.23 13.18 26.46
CA SER A 448 -12.02 12.10 25.85
C SER A 448 -11.41 11.67 24.53
N LEU A 449 -11.67 10.43 24.12
CA LEU A 449 -11.21 9.88 22.84
C LEU A 449 -11.57 10.78 21.65
N LYS A 450 -12.76 11.40 21.68
CA LYS A 450 -13.20 12.36 20.67
C LYS A 450 -12.35 13.63 20.64
N SER A 451 -12.07 14.24 21.80
CA SER A 451 -11.26 15.46 21.87
C SER A 451 -9.80 15.21 21.41
N LEU A 452 -9.26 14.02 21.72
CA LEU A 452 -7.94 13.61 21.27
C LEU A 452 -7.91 13.33 19.77
N ASP A 453 -8.95 12.70 19.26
CA ASP A 453 -9.11 12.47 17.83
C ASP A 453 -9.20 13.79 17.04
N GLU A 454 -10.00 14.75 17.53
CA GLU A 454 -10.08 16.10 16.99
C GLU A 454 -8.71 16.81 17.01
N LEU A 455 -7.86 16.55 18.00
CA LEU A 455 -6.49 17.07 18.02
C LEU A 455 -5.67 16.50 16.86
N VAL A 456 -5.74 15.18 16.62
CA VAL A 456 -5.05 14.56 15.49
C VAL A 456 -5.54 15.15 14.17
N GLN A 457 -6.86 15.28 13.97
CA GLN A 457 -7.44 15.90 12.77
C GLN A 457 -7.07 17.37 12.60
N ARG A 458 -6.82 18.09 13.70
CA ARG A 458 -6.35 19.49 13.64
C ARG A 458 -4.87 19.57 13.31
N MET A 459 -4.06 18.62 13.78
CA MET A 459 -2.62 18.58 13.51
C MET A 459 -2.37 18.32 12.03
N THR A 460 -3.17 17.50 11.37
CA THR A 460 -3.09 17.36 9.92
C THR A 460 -3.35 18.71 9.23
N LYS A 461 -4.36 19.43 9.71
CA LYS A 461 -4.74 20.83 9.41
C LYS A 461 -3.59 21.87 9.49
N SER A 462 -2.69 21.71 10.45
CA SER A 462 -1.95 22.83 11.05
C SER A 462 -0.45 22.56 11.32
N GLU A 463 0.47 23.19 10.57
CA GLU A 463 1.93 23.03 10.62
C GLU A 463 2.44 23.70 11.88
N ALA A 464 1.83 24.84 12.22
CA ALA A 464 2.01 25.48 13.51
C ALA A 464 1.65 24.52 14.66
N LEU A 465 0.56 23.75 14.52
CA LEU A 465 0.16 22.76 15.53
C LEU A 465 1.05 21.51 15.50
N VAL A 466 1.54 21.07 14.33
CA VAL A 466 2.54 19.99 14.20
C VAL A 466 3.85 20.39 14.88
N GLN A 467 4.33 21.60 14.65
CA GLN A 467 5.51 22.14 15.30
C GLN A 467 5.27 22.33 16.81
N GLN A 468 4.06 22.73 17.22
CA GLN A 468 3.68 22.81 18.62
C GLN A 468 3.69 21.42 19.29
N TYR A 469 3.09 20.42 18.65
CA TYR A 469 3.08 19.04 19.14
C TYR A 469 4.49 18.44 19.17
N TRP A 470 5.33 18.73 18.18
CA TRP A 470 6.74 18.33 18.19
C TRP A 470 7.50 18.92 19.38
N ARG A 471 7.33 20.22 19.66
CA ARG A 471 7.94 20.86 20.84
C ARG A 471 7.48 20.22 22.14
N TYR A 472 6.21 19.84 22.22
CA TYR A 472 5.67 19.06 23.33
C TYR A 472 6.32 17.67 23.42
N ALA A 473 6.40 16.93 22.30
CA ALA A 473 6.93 15.57 22.24
C ALA A 473 8.41 15.47 22.60
N VAL A 474 9.24 16.43 22.15
CA VAL A 474 10.67 16.52 22.52
C VAL A 474 10.92 17.31 23.80
N LYS A 475 9.87 17.53 24.60
CA LYS A 475 9.95 18.01 25.99
C LYS A 475 10.55 19.41 26.11
N LYS A 476 10.32 20.26 25.09
CA LYS A 476 10.87 21.63 24.96
C LYS A 476 12.40 21.67 25.14
N GLY A 477 13.10 20.56 24.83
CA GLY A 477 14.56 20.44 24.90
C GLY A 477 15.28 21.08 23.70
N PRO A 478 16.60 20.93 23.55
CA PRO A 478 17.36 21.53 22.45
C PRO A 478 16.81 21.21 21.06
N ARG A 479 16.28 19.99 20.86
CA ARG A 479 15.65 19.55 19.60
C ARG A 479 14.36 20.30 19.24
N SER A 480 13.76 21.00 20.20
CA SER A 480 12.57 21.84 19.99
C SER A 480 12.87 23.16 19.26
N LEU A 481 14.15 23.56 19.21
CA LEU A 481 14.60 24.81 18.61
C LEU A 481 14.76 24.72 17.07
N SER A 482 14.90 23.51 16.53
CA SER A 482 14.93 23.28 15.09
C SER A 482 13.51 23.18 14.52
N GLU A 483 13.25 23.89 13.43
CA GLU A 483 12.06 23.65 12.61
C GLU A 483 12.12 22.25 12.00
N LEU A 484 10.97 21.57 11.93
CA LEU A 484 10.87 20.30 11.24
C LEU A 484 11.10 20.51 9.73
N SER A 485 11.99 19.71 9.14
CA SER A 485 12.15 19.65 7.69
C SER A 485 10.85 19.17 7.03
N GLY A 486 10.67 19.47 5.74
CA GLY A 486 9.48 19.05 4.97
C GLY A 486 9.20 17.55 5.07
N GLU A 487 10.25 16.72 5.08
CA GLU A 487 10.18 15.26 5.22
C GLU A 487 9.77 14.80 6.63
N CYS A 488 10.02 15.60 7.67
CA CYS A 488 9.70 15.26 9.06
C CYS A 488 8.35 15.83 9.53
N LYS A 489 7.75 16.79 8.80
CA LYS A 489 6.43 17.37 9.13
C LYS A 489 5.27 16.36 9.13
N PRO A 490 5.23 15.31 8.28
CA PRO A 490 4.18 14.30 8.34
C PRO A 490 4.27 13.37 9.55
N GLY A 491 5.43 13.24 10.20
CA GLY A 491 5.66 12.29 11.29
C GLY A 491 4.84 12.56 12.58
N PRO A 492 4.94 13.75 13.19
CA PRO A 492 4.21 14.07 14.43
C PRO A 492 2.68 13.89 14.41
N PRO A 493 1.95 14.20 13.32
CA PRO A 493 0.51 13.93 13.22
C PRO A 493 0.18 12.44 13.00
N LEU A 494 1.13 11.63 12.53
CA LEU A 494 0.95 10.19 12.29
C LEU A 494 1.34 9.32 13.48
N SER A 495 2.31 9.73 14.30
CA SER A 495 2.71 8.97 15.50
C SER A 495 1.51 8.63 16.40
N PRO A 496 0.55 9.55 16.65
CA PRO A 496 -0.58 9.26 17.53
C PRO A 496 -1.63 8.29 17.00
N ILE A 497 -1.60 7.94 15.72
CA ILE A 497 -2.61 7.06 15.09
C ILE A 497 -1.98 5.84 14.42
N SER A 498 -0.66 5.86 14.27
CA SER A 498 0.13 4.74 13.77
C SER A 498 0.20 3.67 14.84
N THR A 499 -0.71 2.71 14.74
CA THR A 499 -0.45 1.36 15.22
C THR A 499 0.26 0.63 14.09
N LYS A 500 1.31 -0.15 14.39
CA LYS A 500 2.00 -1.05 13.42
C LYS A 500 1.07 -2.20 12.94
N LEU A 501 -0.24 -1.97 12.94
CA LEU A 501 -1.24 -2.75 12.26
C LEU A 501 -1.07 -2.51 10.77
N GLY A 502 -1.17 -3.57 9.98
CA GLY A 502 -1.47 -3.48 8.56
C GLY A 502 -2.87 -2.91 8.30
N SER A 503 -3.24 -1.82 8.97
CA SER A 503 -4.42 -0.99 8.68
C SER A 503 -3.95 0.39 8.22
N PRO A 504 -3.48 0.51 6.96
CA PRO A 504 -3.24 1.81 6.33
C PRO A 504 -4.45 2.76 6.43
N SER A 505 -5.66 2.22 6.60
CA SER A 505 -6.93 2.94 6.66
C SER A 505 -7.00 4.07 7.71
N ILE A 506 -6.39 3.92 8.89
CA ILE A 506 -6.46 4.93 9.97
C ILE A 506 -5.46 6.05 9.71
N ALA A 507 -4.21 5.72 9.36
CA ALA A 507 -3.20 6.73 9.01
C ALA A 507 -3.57 7.47 7.71
N GLN A 508 -4.12 6.76 6.72
CA GLN A 508 -4.62 7.33 5.46
C GLN A 508 -5.80 8.26 5.69
N ALA A 509 -6.77 7.93 6.56
CA ALA A 509 -7.90 8.81 6.87
C ALA A 509 -7.46 10.19 7.39
N TYR A 510 -6.29 10.30 8.03
CA TYR A 510 -5.76 11.55 8.58
C TYR A 510 -4.70 12.18 7.66
N GLN A 511 -3.91 11.39 6.93
CA GLN A 511 -2.89 11.89 5.98
C GLN A 511 -3.48 12.71 4.82
N HIS A 512 -4.75 12.53 4.47
CA HIS A 512 -5.45 13.32 3.45
C HIS A 512 -5.54 14.82 3.74
N SER A 513 -5.10 15.27 4.91
CA SER A 513 -5.33 16.64 5.38
C SER A 513 -4.07 17.39 5.80
N LEU A 514 -2.88 16.83 5.56
CA LEU A 514 -1.58 17.47 5.80
C LEU A 514 -1.14 18.37 4.63
N TYR A 515 -1.18 19.68 4.87
CA TYR A 515 -0.45 20.74 4.15
C TYR A 515 -0.57 20.78 2.63
N LEU A 516 -1.67 21.39 2.18
CA LEU A 516 -1.65 22.36 1.08
C LEU A 516 -0.50 23.36 1.31
N SER A 517 0.45 23.46 0.39
CA SER A 517 1.37 24.61 0.34
C SER A 517 1.21 25.38 -0.98
N PRO A 518 1.49 26.70 -0.94
CA PRO A 518 0.97 27.68 -1.88
C PRO A 518 1.89 27.90 -3.08
N GLU A 519 1.31 28.39 -4.17
CA GLU A 519 1.98 28.84 -5.40
C GLU A 519 3.24 29.70 -5.14
N PRO A 520 4.31 29.53 -5.94
CA PRO A 520 5.34 30.55 -6.09
C PRO A 520 5.02 31.44 -7.29
N ASN A 521 4.58 32.66 -6.98
CA ASN A 521 4.54 33.78 -7.91
C ASN A 521 5.97 34.25 -8.29
N SER A 522 6.22 34.27 -9.59
CA SER A 522 7.10 35.16 -10.38
C SER A 522 8.49 35.59 -9.87
N SER A 523 9.47 35.27 -10.72
CA SER A 523 10.60 36.12 -11.16
C SER A 523 11.66 36.54 -10.13
N ILE A 524 12.91 36.08 -10.33
CA ILE A 524 14.11 36.92 -10.35
C ILE A 524 15.19 36.22 -11.21
N GLN A 525 15.83 37.06 -12.02
CA GLN A 525 16.77 36.75 -13.09
C GLN A 525 18.12 36.19 -12.63
N SER A 526 18.72 35.45 -13.55
CA SER A 526 20.12 35.01 -13.62
C SER A 526 21.16 36.07 -13.23
N THR A 527 22.23 35.65 -12.52
CA THR A 527 23.64 35.92 -12.90
C THR A 527 24.60 34.95 -12.18
N PRO A 528 25.73 34.57 -12.80
CA PRO A 528 26.65 33.55 -12.30
C PRO A 528 27.87 34.12 -11.55
N ASP A 529 28.56 33.23 -10.83
CA ASP A 529 29.88 33.33 -10.20
C ASP A 529 30.06 34.07 -8.86
N ARG A 530 30.30 33.27 -7.81
CA ARG A 530 31.59 33.30 -7.08
C ARG A 530 31.82 32.02 -6.25
N GLN A 531 32.95 31.39 -6.51
CA GLN A 531 33.55 30.24 -5.83
C GLN A 531 33.57 30.34 -4.30
N SER A 532 33.23 29.25 -3.60
CA SER A 532 34.04 28.74 -2.47
C SER A 532 33.64 27.32 -2.03
N HIS A 533 34.61 26.42 -2.19
CA HIS A 533 34.98 25.32 -1.27
C HIS A 533 34.14 24.04 -1.23
N ASN A 534 34.67 23.05 -1.97
CA ASN A 534 34.68 21.63 -1.64
C ASN A 534 34.64 21.34 -0.14
N ARG A 535 33.56 20.68 0.30
CA ARG A 535 33.62 19.61 1.32
C ARG A 535 32.63 18.52 0.92
N THR A 536 33.16 17.54 0.22
CA THR A 536 32.71 16.15 0.20
C THR A 536 32.49 15.66 1.63
N VAL A 537 31.28 15.24 1.94
CA VAL A 537 31.00 14.24 2.98
C VAL A 537 30.14 13.18 2.32
N GLU A 538 30.79 12.07 1.99
CA GLU A 538 30.21 10.85 1.46
C GLU A 538 29.13 10.31 2.40
N MET A 539 27.89 10.22 1.94
CA MET A 539 26.94 9.22 2.41
C MET A 539 26.95 8.08 1.40
N LYS A 540 27.68 7.02 1.76
CA LYS A 540 27.62 5.70 1.13
C LYS A 540 26.25 5.09 1.44
N SER A 541 25.37 5.01 0.46
CA SER A 541 24.26 4.05 0.46
C SER A 541 24.01 3.59 -0.97
N SER A 542 24.52 2.41 -1.24
CA SER A 542 24.37 1.65 -2.48
C SER A 542 22.91 1.25 -2.66
N VAL A 543 22.28 1.70 -3.74
CA VAL A 543 20.91 1.33 -4.10
C VAL A 543 20.82 1.32 -5.62
N VAL A 544 19.96 0.44 -6.16
CA VAL A 544 19.21 0.58 -7.45
C VAL A 544 19.65 -0.33 -8.62
N CYS A 545 18.74 -1.09 -9.26
CA CYS A 545 18.51 -1.23 -10.73
C CYS A 545 17.37 -2.24 -10.97
N PHE A 546 16.95 -2.37 -12.25
CA PHE A 546 16.00 -3.36 -12.88
C PHE A 546 14.73 -2.79 -13.55
N ALA A 547 14.86 -1.73 -14.34
CA ALA A 547 13.71 -0.94 -14.78
C ALA A 547 13.33 -1.02 -16.25
N PHE A 548 14.07 -1.76 -17.04
CA PHE A 548 14.42 -1.17 -18.32
C PHE A 548 14.17 -2.03 -19.52
N LEU A 549 13.10 -2.80 -19.38
CA LEU A 549 12.81 -3.85 -20.31
C LEU A 549 11.38 -4.03 -20.71
N LEU A 550 10.47 -3.49 -19.93
CA LEU A 550 9.05 -3.54 -20.26
C LEU A 550 8.62 -2.34 -21.12
N ILE A 551 9.49 -1.33 -21.17
CA ILE A 551 9.44 -0.17 -22.04
C ILE A 551 9.69 -0.54 -23.51
N THR A 552 10.52 -1.55 -23.79
CA THR A 552 10.80 -1.99 -25.17
C THR A 552 9.66 -2.81 -25.78
N LEU A 553 8.54 -2.95 -25.08
CA LEU A 553 7.71 -4.13 -25.17
C LEU A 553 6.21 -3.78 -25.24
N SER A 554 5.78 -2.63 -24.71
CA SER A 554 4.58 -1.93 -25.21
C SER A 554 4.72 -1.58 -26.70
N ALA A 555 5.92 -1.16 -27.09
CA ALA A 555 6.28 -0.74 -28.45
C ALA A 555 6.42 -1.89 -29.47
N VAL A 556 6.62 -3.13 -28.99
CA VAL A 556 6.64 -4.31 -29.87
C VAL A 556 5.25 -4.58 -30.42
N ARG A 557 4.18 -4.26 -29.70
CA ARG A 557 2.82 -4.44 -30.22
C ARG A 557 2.43 -3.37 -31.23
N SER A 558 2.85 -2.13 -31.02
CA SER A 558 2.60 -0.99 -31.92
C SER A 558 3.44 -1.05 -33.20
N SER A 559 4.52 -1.86 -33.23
CA SER A 559 5.25 -2.20 -34.46
C SER A 559 4.80 -3.52 -35.11
N THR A 560 3.88 -4.28 -34.50
CA THR A 560 3.31 -5.51 -35.06
C THR A 560 1.83 -5.39 -35.40
N LEU A 561 1.53 -4.43 -36.28
CA LEU A 561 0.79 -4.77 -37.49
C LEU A 561 1.76 -5.33 -38.53
N ILE A 562 2.47 -6.40 -38.17
CA ILE A 562 2.99 -7.32 -39.17
C ILE A 562 1.80 -8.20 -39.52
N ASP A 563 1.09 -7.75 -40.54
CA ASP A 563 0.42 -8.60 -41.51
C ASP A 563 1.06 -10.00 -41.54
N SER A 564 0.38 -11.00 -40.99
CA SER A 564 0.64 -12.42 -41.31
C SER A 564 0.19 -12.74 -42.75
N THR A 565 -0.35 -11.76 -43.46
CA THR A 565 -0.80 -11.83 -44.84
C THR A 565 0.08 -10.99 -45.76
N ILE A 566 1.19 -11.55 -46.25
CA ILE A 566 1.58 -11.57 -47.67
C ILE A 566 2.65 -12.65 -47.89
N ILE A 567 2.32 -13.52 -48.82
CA ILE A 567 3.02 -14.71 -49.31
C ILE A 567 4.18 -14.30 -50.22
N GLY A 568 5.36 -14.92 -50.07
CA GLY A 568 6.42 -14.84 -51.10
C GLY A 568 7.87 -15.02 -50.65
N GLY A 569 8.19 -16.00 -49.81
CA GLY A 569 9.58 -16.36 -49.52
C GLY A 569 9.65 -17.65 -48.70
N ASP A 570 10.72 -18.44 -48.86
CA ASP A 570 10.94 -19.67 -48.09
C ASP A 570 10.94 -19.36 -46.59
N ASN A 571 9.82 -19.66 -45.91
CA ASN A 571 9.69 -19.48 -44.47
C ASN A 571 10.60 -20.50 -43.77
N VAL A 572 11.63 -20.01 -43.09
CA VAL A 572 12.54 -20.86 -42.30
C VAL A 572 11.97 -20.97 -40.88
N ALA A 573 11.59 -22.19 -40.48
CA ALA A 573 11.19 -22.49 -39.10
C ALA A 573 12.43 -22.80 -38.25
N VAL A 574 12.54 -22.15 -37.09
CA VAL A 574 13.67 -22.28 -36.16
C VAL A 574 13.13 -22.53 -34.77
N GLU A 575 13.51 -23.66 -34.17
CA GLU A 575 13.31 -23.91 -32.75
C GLU A 575 14.46 -23.29 -31.95
N VAL A 576 14.12 -22.46 -30.97
CA VAL A 576 15.07 -21.72 -30.15
C VAL A 576 15.11 -22.32 -28.75
N GLN A 577 16.32 -22.70 -28.33
CA GLN A 577 16.59 -23.08 -26.93
C GLN A 577 16.74 -21.81 -26.09
N ILE A 578 15.74 -21.51 -25.26
CA ILE A 578 15.66 -20.23 -24.53
C ILE A 578 16.93 -19.94 -23.72
N ALA A 579 17.42 -20.93 -22.96
CA ALA A 579 18.61 -20.77 -22.12
C ALA A 579 19.86 -20.40 -22.93
N LYS A 580 20.06 -21.06 -24.08
CA LYS A 580 21.20 -20.82 -24.96
C LYS A 580 21.11 -19.43 -25.62
N TYR A 581 19.94 -19.09 -26.14
CA TYR A 581 19.71 -17.80 -26.80
C TYR A 581 20.00 -16.61 -25.87
N LYS A 582 19.48 -16.64 -24.64
CA LYS A 582 19.71 -15.58 -23.65
C LYS A 582 21.20 -15.41 -23.30
N ALA A 583 21.92 -16.51 -23.15
CA ALA A 583 23.34 -16.49 -22.81
C ALA A 583 24.20 -15.92 -23.96
N GLU A 584 23.95 -16.38 -25.21
CA GLU A 584 24.63 -15.85 -26.40
C GLU A 584 24.29 -14.37 -26.62
N PHE A 585 23.03 -13.97 -26.43
CA PHE A 585 22.60 -12.59 -26.58
C PHE A 585 23.30 -11.66 -25.57
N LEU A 586 23.41 -12.07 -24.29
CA LEU A 586 24.13 -11.31 -23.27
C LEU A 586 25.61 -11.12 -23.64
N GLU A 587 26.28 -12.18 -24.11
CA GLU A 587 27.69 -12.11 -24.50
C GLU A 587 27.90 -11.15 -25.69
N GLU A 588 27.06 -11.26 -26.72
CA GLU A 588 27.10 -10.39 -27.90
C GLU A 588 26.77 -8.93 -27.55
N PHE A 589 25.82 -8.72 -26.63
CA PHE A 589 25.49 -7.39 -26.15
C PHE A 589 26.65 -6.75 -25.37
N GLN A 590 27.34 -7.50 -24.51
CA GLN A 590 28.53 -7.02 -23.80
C GLN A 590 29.68 -6.68 -24.78
N HIS A 591 29.84 -7.48 -25.83
CA HIS A 591 30.77 -7.17 -26.91
C HIS A 591 30.39 -5.87 -27.64
N TYR A 592 29.11 -5.68 -27.95
CA TYR A 592 28.61 -4.47 -28.58
C TYR A 592 28.83 -3.23 -27.69
N GLN A 593 28.55 -3.30 -26.38
CA GLN A 593 28.78 -2.19 -25.46
C GLN A 593 30.27 -1.78 -25.37
N SER A 594 31.18 -2.74 -25.42
CA SER A 594 32.63 -2.46 -25.29
C SER A 594 33.29 -1.98 -26.59
N THR A 595 32.73 -2.34 -27.75
CA THR A 595 33.35 -2.06 -29.06
C THR A 595 32.58 -1.07 -29.94
N GLY A 596 31.28 -0.88 -29.66
CA GLY A 596 30.34 -0.17 -30.53
C GLY A 596 30.00 -0.92 -31.83
N GLN A 597 30.45 -2.16 -32.01
CA GLN A 597 30.28 -2.94 -33.23
C GLN A 597 29.44 -4.20 -32.99
N ARG A 598 28.50 -4.48 -33.90
CA ARG A 598 27.71 -5.72 -33.88
C ARG A 598 28.48 -6.81 -34.64
N SER A 599 28.54 -8.01 -34.05
CA SER A 599 29.09 -9.18 -34.73
C SER A 599 28.06 -9.79 -35.70
N ALA A 600 28.51 -10.64 -36.63
CA ALA A 600 27.62 -11.39 -37.50
C ALA A 600 26.69 -12.35 -36.72
N ASN A 601 27.14 -12.84 -35.57
CA ASN A 601 26.32 -13.68 -34.70
C ASN A 601 25.25 -12.84 -33.98
N PHE A 602 25.59 -11.62 -33.55
CA PHE A 602 24.60 -10.72 -32.96
C PHE A 602 23.50 -10.33 -33.96
N ASP A 603 23.88 -10.01 -35.20
CA ASP A 603 22.92 -9.75 -36.28
C ASP A 603 22.01 -10.97 -36.53
N ARG A 604 22.57 -12.18 -36.49
CA ARG A 604 21.78 -13.42 -36.60
C ARG A 604 20.77 -13.58 -35.45
N LEU A 605 21.15 -13.27 -34.21
CA LEU A 605 20.25 -13.34 -33.05
C LEU A 605 19.14 -12.30 -33.13
N LEU A 606 19.45 -11.08 -33.59
CA LEU A 606 18.47 -10.02 -33.83
C LEU A 606 17.54 -10.36 -35.00
N ASP A 607 18.03 -11.02 -36.04
CA ASP A 607 17.23 -11.46 -37.19
C ASP A 607 16.10 -12.43 -36.77
N LEU A 608 16.33 -13.30 -35.77
CA LEU A 608 15.28 -14.19 -35.25
C LEU A 608 14.07 -13.44 -34.69
N ILE A 609 14.30 -12.25 -34.13
CA ILE A 609 13.25 -11.39 -33.57
C ILE A 609 12.68 -10.44 -34.64
N LYS A 610 13.54 -9.86 -35.48
CA LYS A 610 13.16 -8.75 -36.38
C LYS A 610 12.60 -9.18 -37.73
N ARG A 611 13.08 -10.28 -38.31
CA ARG A 611 12.71 -10.64 -39.68
C ARG A 611 11.36 -11.33 -39.70
N SER A 612 10.41 -10.81 -40.47
CA SER A 612 9.07 -11.38 -40.61
C SER A 612 9.07 -12.80 -41.21
N ASN A 613 10.01 -13.12 -42.12
CA ASN A 613 10.07 -14.40 -42.84
C ASN A 613 10.66 -15.58 -42.04
N ILE A 614 11.09 -15.37 -40.80
CA ILE A 614 11.57 -16.44 -39.90
C ILE A 614 10.43 -16.82 -38.94
N ARG A 615 10.08 -18.10 -38.84
CA ARG A 615 9.13 -18.59 -37.83
C ARG A 615 9.89 -19.16 -36.64
N VAL A 616 9.53 -18.73 -35.43
CA VAL A 616 10.22 -19.10 -34.18
C VAL A 616 9.30 -19.97 -33.32
N SER A 617 9.82 -21.04 -32.76
CA SER A 617 9.21 -21.79 -31.65
C SER A 617 10.16 -21.84 -30.45
N LEU A 618 9.60 -21.94 -29.24
CA LEU A 618 10.37 -21.91 -27.99
C LEU A 618 10.21 -23.25 -27.23
N ASP A 619 11.33 -23.82 -26.78
CA ASP A 619 11.37 -25.14 -26.13
C ASP A 619 10.63 -25.19 -24.78
N GLU A 620 10.80 -24.17 -23.95
CA GLU A 620 10.19 -24.04 -22.61
C GLU A 620 8.85 -23.27 -22.61
N MET A 621 8.47 -22.63 -23.73
CA MET A 621 7.22 -21.85 -23.89
C MET A 621 6.48 -22.24 -25.19
N PRO A 622 5.95 -23.48 -25.28
CA PRO A 622 5.41 -24.02 -26.52
C PRO A 622 4.06 -23.41 -26.92
N HIS A 623 3.36 -22.74 -25.99
CA HIS A 623 2.02 -22.17 -26.19
C HIS A 623 2.06 -20.66 -26.47
N ALA A 624 3.25 -20.05 -26.48
CA ALA A 624 3.43 -18.64 -26.79
C ALA A 624 2.74 -18.28 -28.11
N ARG A 625 1.75 -17.38 -28.03
CA ARG A 625 1.02 -16.85 -29.19
C ARG A 625 1.94 -16.03 -30.08
N SER A 626 2.87 -15.29 -29.45
CA SER A 626 3.88 -14.49 -30.14
C SER A 626 5.29 -14.87 -29.67
N PRO A 627 5.87 -15.99 -30.17
CA PRO A 627 7.18 -16.49 -29.74
C PRO A 627 8.32 -15.46 -29.86
N LYS A 628 8.27 -14.59 -30.88
CA LYS A 628 9.26 -13.51 -31.07
C LYS A 628 9.15 -12.42 -30.01
N VAL A 629 7.94 -12.08 -29.58
CA VAL A 629 7.70 -11.10 -28.51
C VAL A 629 8.22 -11.66 -27.19
N CYS A 630 7.91 -12.92 -26.88
CA CYS A 630 8.46 -13.60 -25.71
C CYS A 630 10.00 -13.65 -25.76
N LEU A 631 10.58 -13.99 -26.92
CA LEU A 631 12.04 -14.05 -27.09
C LEU A 631 12.72 -12.68 -26.94
N THR A 632 12.07 -11.62 -27.41
CA THR A 632 12.49 -10.22 -27.20
C THR A 632 12.49 -9.89 -25.72
N CYS A 633 11.39 -10.18 -25.04
CA CYS A 633 11.27 -9.95 -23.61
C CYS A 633 12.33 -10.74 -22.82
N LEU A 634 12.54 -12.01 -23.16
CA LEU A 634 13.49 -12.87 -22.44
C LEU A 634 14.93 -12.40 -22.64
N SER A 635 15.35 -12.11 -23.87
CA SER A 635 16.71 -11.66 -24.16
C SER A 635 17.02 -10.33 -23.53
N ALA A 636 16.12 -9.35 -23.68
CA ALA A 636 16.29 -8.08 -23.03
C ALA A 636 16.30 -8.29 -21.51
N SER A 637 15.31 -8.99 -20.90
CA SER A 637 15.10 -9.08 -19.44
C SER A 637 16.33 -9.63 -18.79
N HIS A 638 16.79 -10.74 -19.36
CA HIS A 638 17.97 -11.44 -18.91
C HIS A 638 19.21 -10.57 -19.02
N THR A 639 19.41 -9.91 -20.17
CA THR A 639 20.57 -9.04 -20.40
C THR A 639 20.61 -7.91 -19.36
N PHE A 640 19.49 -7.21 -19.15
CA PHE A 640 19.42 -6.16 -18.15
C PHE A 640 19.61 -6.70 -16.72
N LEU A 641 18.95 -7.81 -16.34
CA LEU A 641 19.07 -8.43 -15.01
C LEU A 641 20.53 -8.77 -14.69
N GLU A 642 21.22 -9.40 -15.63
CA GLU A 642 22.58 -9.88 -15.44
C GLU A 642 23.59 -8.73 -15.39
N LEU A 643 23.40 -7.69 -16.21
CA LEU A 643 24.24 -6.50 -16.17
C LEU A 643 23.97 -5.64 -14.94
N TYR A 644 22.71 -5.56 -14.49
CA TYR A 644 22.39 -4.99 -13.18
C TYR A 644 23.17 -5.71 -12.08
N LYS A 645 23.02 -7.03 -11.96
CA LYS A 645 23.67 -7.79 -10.87
C LYS A 645 25.18 -7.54 -10.80
N LYS A 646 25.82 -7.23 -11.94
CA LYS A 646 27.25 -6.94 -12.07
C LYS A 646 27.63 -5.46 -11.85
N SER A 647 26.68 -4.53 -11.89
CA SER A 647 26.95 -3.09 -11.73
C SER A 647 27.20 -2.74 -10.26
N GLU A 648 28.39 -2.17 -9.99
CA GLU A 648 28.79 -1.73 -8.64
C GLU A 648 28.19 -0.36 -8.26
N SER A 649 28.08 0.55 -9.24
CA SER A 649 27.69 1.95 -9.01
C SER A 649 26.18 2.10 -8.82
N LYS A 650 25.39 1.23 -9.48
CA LYS A 650 23.94 1.22 -9.46
C LYS A 650 23.31 2.61 -9.75
N GLN A 651 24.04 3.52 -10.42
CA GLN A 651 23.60 4.90 -10.63
C GLN A 651 22.50 4.99 -11.68
N LYS A 652 21.42 5.76 -11.41
CA LYS A 652 20.29 5.97 -12.34
C LYS A 652 20.76 6.19 -13.77
N GLY A 653 21.64 7.18 -14.02
CA GLY A 653 22.08 7.53 -15.37
C GLY A 653 22.72 6.40 -16.17
N GLU A 654 23.55 5.55 -15.55
CA GLU A 654 24.17 4.41 -16.23
C GLU A 654 23.12 3.34 -16.63
N LEU A 655 22.07 3.22 -15.83
CA LEU A 655 21.02 2.21 -16.00
C LEU A 655 19.96 2.65 -17.00
N VAL A 656 19.58 3.93 -16.95
CA VAL A 656 18.82 4.59 -18.01
C VAL A 656 19.55 4.40 -19.34
N LYS A 657 20.87 4.65 -19.37
CA LYS A 657 21.65 4.49 -20.60
C LYS A 657 21.69 3.04 -21.10
N LEU A 658 21.96 2.09 -20.21
CA LEU A 658 21.94 0.66 -20.52
C LEU A 658 20.61 0.23 -21.15
N ALA A 659 19.51 0.76 -20.62
CA ALA A 659 18.18 0.50 -21.12
C ALA A 659 17.92 1.05 -22.52
N GLN A 660 18.29 2.31 -22.75
CA GLN A 660 18.17 2.96 -24.04
C GLN A 660 18.99 2.19 -25.07
N ASP A 661 20.19 1.74 -24.69
CA ASP A 661 21.04 0.93 -25.57
C ASP A 661 20.38 -0.41 -25.91
N ILE A 662 19.71 -1.08 -24.95
CA ILE A 662 18.92 -2.28 -25.23
C ILE A 662 17.70 -1.94 -26.11
N CYS A 663 16.97 -0.87 -25.82
CA CYS A 663 15.78 -0.43 -26.55
C CYS A 663 16.07 -0.15 -28.03
N HIS A 664 17.14 0.59 -28.30
CA HIS A 664 17.56 0.93 -29.65
C HIS A 664 17.95 -0.28 -30.49
N LEU A 665 18.23 -1.44 -29.88
CA LEU A 665 18.46 -2.67 -30.63
C LEU A 665 17.21 -3.22 -31.28
N TYR A 666 16.00 -2.83 -30.88
CA TYR A 666 14.74 -3.40 -31.39
C TYR A 666 13.99 -2.52 -32.39
N ASN A 667 14.69 -1.58 -33.03
CA ASN A 667 14.18 -0.78 -34.16
C ASN A 667 13.02 0.17 -33.83
N LEU A 668 12.89 0.55 -32.56
CA LEU A 668 12.00 1.62 -32.11
C LEU A 668 12.63 2.99 -32.42
N LYS A 669 11.78 4.00 -32.66
CA LYS A 669 12.22 5.39 -32.82
C LYS A 669 12.92 5.85 -31.54
N SER A 670 14.05 6.55 -31.67
CA SER A 670 14.85 6.95 -30.50
C SER A 670 14.09 7.79 -29.50
N TYR A 671 13.25 8.74 -29.94
CA TYR A 671 12.45 9.56 -29.03
C TYR A 671 11.37 8.76 -28.27
N VAL A 672 10.87 7.66 -28.84
CA VAL A 672 9.93 6.75 -28.15
C VAL A 672 10.70 5.95 -27.11
N CYS A 673 11.81 5.34 -27.51
CA CYS A 673 12.69 4.60 -26.60
C CYS A 673 13.12 5.45 -25.41
N ASP A 674 13.74 6.59 -25.69
CA ASP A 674 14.32 7.47 -24.68
C ASP A 674 13.22 8.05 -23.76
N GLY A 675 12.08 8.46 -24.32
CA GLY A 675 10.95 9.00 -23.57
C GLY A 675 10.30 7.98 -22.64
N LEU A 676 9.96 6.78 -23.14
CA LEU A 676 9.40 5.73 -22.30
C LEU A 676 10.38 5.32 -21.19
N VAL A 677 11.67 5.21 -21.53
CA VAL A 677 12.75 4.88 -20.59
C VAL A 677 12.78 5.90 -19.46
N GLU A 678 12.91 7.18 -19.80
CA GLU A 678 13.09 8.23 -18.81
C GLU A 678 11.87 8.33 -17.88
N LEU A 679 10.65 8.31 -18.44
CA LEU A 679 9.41 8.47 -17.69
C LEU A 679 9.18 7.37 -16.64
N ASN A 680 9.51 6.12 -16.97
CA ASN A 680 9.25 4.99 -16.06
C ASN A 680 10.43 4.66 -15.15
N SER A 681 11.55 5.37 -15.29
CA SER A 681 12.81 5.07 -14.62
C SER A 681 12.66 5.03 -13.09
N ASP A 682 12.11 6.08 -12.46
CA ASP A 682 12.09 6.19 -11.00
C ASP A 682 11.21 5.13 -10.33
N MET A 683 10.00 4.91 -10.86
CA MET A 683 9.07 3.88 -10.38
C MET A 683 9.75 2.52 -10.38
N MET A 684 10.31 2.18 -11.52
CA MET A 684 10.90 0.88 -11.67
C MET A 684 12.10 0.76 -10.73
N LEU A 685 13.07 1.68 -10.78
CA LEU A 685 14.25 1.69 -9.89
C LEU A 685 13.87 1.49 -8.42
N PHE A 686 12.75 2.06 -7.99
CA PHE A 686 12.15 1.80 -6.69
C PHE A 686 11.77 0.32 -6.51
N ILE A 687 10.91 -0.28 -7.36
CA ILE A 687 10.44 -1.67 -7.24
C ILE A 687 11.59 -2.61 -6.85
N LEU A 688 12.75 -2.41 -7.43
CA LEU A 688 13.81 -3.40 -7.51
C LEU A 688 14.89 -3.18 -6.47
N SER A 689 14.94 -1.95 -5.96
CA SER A 689 15.57 -1.68 -4.69
C SER A 689 14.80 -2.33 -3.54
N GLN A 690 13.48 -2.54 -3.69
CA GLN A 690 12.62 -3.09 -2.65
C GLN A 690 12.42 -4.61 -2.74
N LEU A 691 12.60 -5.21 -3.92
CA LEU A 691 12.48 -6.66 -4.07
C LEU A 691 13.64 -7.39 -3.37
N GLN A 692 13.30 -8.30 -2.45
CA GLN A 692 14.25 -9.17 -1.74
C GLN A 692 15.06 -10.05 -2.71
N TYR A 693 14.42 -10.51 -3.78
CA TYR A 693 15.04 -11.24 -4.87
C TYR A 693 14.61 -10.62 -6.19
N LEU A 694 15.54 -10.44 -7.11
CA LEU A 694 15.19 -9.98 -8.45
C LEU A 694 14.37 -11.04 -9.17
N PRO A 695 13.34 -10.62 -9.93
CA PRO A 695 12.55 -11.55 -10.70
C PRO A 695 13.43 -12.20 -11.76
N SER A 696 13.09 -13.43 -12.17
CA SER A 696 13.70 -14.03 -13.36
C SER A 696 13.18 -13.32 -14.62
N ALA A 697 13.91 -13.47 -15.72
CA ALA A 697 13.46 -12.97 -17.02
C ALA A 697 12.10 -13.57 -17.41
N GLU A 698 11.93 -14.86 -17.12
CA GLU A 698 10.68 -15.58 -17.31
C GLU A 698 9.55 -14.92 -16.53
N ARG A 699 9.75 -14.62 -15.23
CA ARG A 699 8.71 -13.99 -14.41
C ARG A 699 8.31 -12.60 -14.92
N VAL A 700 9.28 -11.82 -15.39
CA VAL A 700 9.02 -10.51 -15.99
C VAL A 700 8.14 -10.64 -17.24
N CYS A 701 8.50 -11.56 -18.13
CA CYS A 701 7.76 -11.80 -19.38
C CYS A 701 6.39 -12.46 -19.14
N GLU A 702 6.30 -13.34 -18.16
CA GLU A 702 5.07 -13.97 -17.70
C GLU A 702 4.02 -12.96 -17.25
N VAL A 703 4.43 -11.94 -16.47
CA VAL A 703 3.51 -10.89 -16.03
C VAL A 703 3.19 -9.96 -17.19
N ALA A 704 4.21 -9.32 -17.78
CA ALA A 704 3.99 -8.24 -18.75
C ALA A 704 3.46 -8.70 -20.11
N PHE A 705 3.70 -9.96 -20.47
CA PHE A 705 3.29 -10.57 -21.74
C PHE A 705 2.40 -11.80 -21.53
N GLN A 706 1.60 -11.79 -20.46
CA GLN A 706 0.56 -12.78 -20.23
C GLN A 706 -0.36 -12.91 -21.46
N GLY A 707 -0.75 -11.78 -22.08
CA GLY A 707 -1.62 -11.81 -23.26
C GLY A 707 -1.05 -12.52 -24.50
N GLU A 708 0.29 -12.60 -24.58
CA GLU A 708 1.04 -13.33 -25.61
C GLU A 708 1.35 -14.78 -25.22
N ASP A 709 0.87 -15.23 -24.06
CA ASP A 709 1.15 -16.52 -23.44
C ASP A 709 2.65 -16.81 -23.29
N CYS A 710 3.42 -15.80 -22.87
CA CYS A 710 4.84 -15.95 -22.53
C CYS A 710 5.05 -16.68 -21.19
N VAL A 711 4.39 -17.81 -21.01
CA VAL A 711 4.36 -18.61 -19.79
C VAL A 711 5.21 -19.85 -19.95
N ALA A 712 6.20 -20.04 -19.06
CA ALA A 712 7.04 -21.22 -19.08
C ALA A 712 6.25 -22.47 -18.65
N LYS A 713 6.60 -23.65 -19.20
CA LYS A 713 6.01 -24.95 -18.80
C LYS A 713 6.08 -25.22 -17.28
N SER A 714 7.08 -24.66 -16.61
CA SER A 714 7.31 -24.81 -15.17
C SER A 714 6.68 -23.69 -14.34
N SER A 715 5.85 -22.83 -14.93
CA SER A 715 5.31 -21.64 -14.27
C SER A 715 4.16 -21.97 -13.31
N ASN A 716 4.12 -21.23 -12.20
CA ASN A 716 3.11 -21.35 -11.15
C ASN A 716 2.08 -20.22 -11.19
N LEU A 717 1.99 -19.45 -12.28
CA LEU A 717 1.01 -18.36 -12.48
C LEU A 717 -0.45 -18.79 -12.25
N LEU A 718 -0.76 -20.07 -12.48
CA LEU A 718 -2.08 -20.65 -12.30
C LEU A 718 -2.24 -21.36 -10.94
N GLU A 719 -1.19 -21.45 -10.13
CA GLU A 719 -1.25 -22.11 -8.82
C GLU A 719 -1.98 -21.28 -7.76
N ASP A 720 -2.43 -21.97 -6.72
CA ASP A 720 -3.26 -21.45 -5.63
C ASP A 720 -2.52 -20.55 -4.62
N ARG A 721 -1.38 -19.98 -5.03
CA ARG A 721 -0.47 -19.20 -4.19
C ARG A 721 -0.94 -17.77 -3.91
N TYR A 722 -1.94 -17.28 -4.65
CA TYR A 722 -2.42 -15.91 -4.53
C TYR A 722 -3.51 -15.78 -3.46
N PRO A 723 -3.53 -14.68 -2.68
CA PRO A 723 -4.62 -14.36 -1.77
C PRO A 723 -5.97 -14.43 -2.49
N LYS A 724 -6.98 -14.92 -1.78
CA LYS A 724 -8.33 -15.13 -2.32
C LYS A 724 -9.29 -14.17 -1.68
N VAL A 725 -10.30 -13.78 -2.45
CA VAL A 725 -11.46 -13.09 -1.89
C VAL A 725 -12.22 -14.10 -1.03
N VAL A 726 -12.62 -13.68 0.16
CA VAL A 726 -13.49 -14.48 1.02
C VAL A 726 -14.91 -14.36 0.48
N ILE A 727 -15.34 -15.36 -0.29
CA ILE A 727 -16.68 -15.41 -0.88
C ILE A 727 -17.67 -15.94 0.16
N SER A 728 -18.72 -15.18 0.43
CA SER A 728 -19.87 -15.58 1.24
C SER A 728 -20.68 -16.70 0.57
N GLU A 729 -21.16 -17.67 1.34
CA GLU A 729 -22.13 -18.65 0.84
C GLU A 729 -23.56 -18.07 0.89
N SER A 730 -24.37 -18.39 -0.12
CA SER A 730 -25.79 -17.99 -0.15
C SER A 730 -26.65 -18.93 -0.98
N HIS A 731 -27.88 -19.15 -0.52
CA HIS A 731 -28.91 -19.88 -1.26
C HIS A 731 -29.42 -19.12 -2.49
N HIS A 732 -29.14 -17.83 -2.62
CA HIS A 732 -29.51 -17.01 -3.78
C HIS A 732 -28.55 -17.17 -4.97
N THR A 733 -27.41 -17.85 -4.78
CA THR A 733 -26.48 -18.18 -5.87
C THR A 733 -27.21 -18.96 -6.97
N LEU A 734 -27.16 -18.45 -8.20
CA LEU A 734 -27.88 -19.02 -9.33
C LEU A 734 -27.36 -20.42 -9.64
N LYS A 735 -28.28 -21.37 -9.80
CA LYS A 735 -27.95 -22.75 -10.19
C LYS A 735 -28.08 -23.02 -11.68
N THR A 736 -28.84 -22.17 -12.38
CA THR A 736 -29.14 -22.30 -13.81
C THR A 736 -28.93 -20.96 -14.48
N SER A 737 -28.97 -20.93 -15.82
CA SER A 737 -28.81 -19.69 -16.56
C SER A 737 -29.83 -18.64 -16.14
N LYS A 738 -29.38 -17.40 -15.93
CA LYS A 738 -30.21 -16.24 -15.59
C LYS A 738 -31.18 -15.94 -16.73
N VAL A 739 -32.44 -15.75 -16.39
CA VAL A 739 -33.53 -15.36 -17.31
C VAL A 739 -33.97 -13.95 -17.01
N SER A 740 -34.55 -13.27 -18.01
CA SER A 740 -35.18 -11.98 -17.75
C SER A 740 -36.36 -12.12 -16.80
N THR A 741 -36.48 -11.17 -15.89
CA THR A 741 -37.58 -11.11 -14.90
C THR A 741 -38.66 -10.09 -15.26
N VAL A 742 -38.48 -9.33 -16.34
CA VAL A 742 -39.36 -8.24 -16.79
C VAL A 742 -40.72 -8.80 -17.26
N ARG A 743 -41.83 -8.30 -16.69
CA ARG A 743 -43.19 -8.85 -16.93
C ARG A 743 -44.08 -8.03 -17.88
N SER A 744 -43.93 -6.71 -17.96
CA SER A 744 -44.38 -5.83 -19.06
C SER A 744 -43.94 -4.40 -18.76
N ALA A 745 -43.16 -3.79 -19.66
CA ALA A 745 -42.41 -2.57 -19.39
C ALA A 745 -43.27 -1.30 -19.43
N GLY A 746 -43.10 -0.43 -18.43
CA GLY A 746 -43.34 1.00 -18.60
C GLY A 746 -42.37 1.59 -19.64
N GLU A 747 -42.33 2.91 -19.79
CA GLU A 747 -41.31 3.52 -20.66
C GLU A 747 -39.89 3.23 -20.12
N PRO A 748 -38.97 2.71 -20.96
CA PRO A 748 -37.63 2.36 -20.52
C PRO A 748 -36.80 3.62 -20.23
N MET A 749 -35.86 3.50 -19.29
CA MET A 749 -34.88 4.54 -19.02
C MET A 749 -33.76 4.52 -20.06
N THR A 750 -33.27 5.69 -20.46
CA THR A 750 -32.17 5.82 -21.41
C THR A 750 -30.88 6.22 -20.70
N ILE A 751 -29.88 5.34 -20.75
CA ILE A 751 -28.53 5.58 -20.20
C ILE A 751 -27.53 5.67 -21.35
N ILE A 752 -26.67 6.69 -21.33
CA ILE A 752 -25.59 6.85 -22.31
C ILE A 752 -24.31 6.27 -21.71
N HIS A 753 -23.55 5.53 -22.52
CA HIS A 753 -22.21 5.07 -22.18
C HIS A 753 -21.21 5.68 -23.16
N ILE A 754 -20.15 6.28 -22.62
CA ILE A 754 -19.04 6.90 -23.35
C ILE A 754 -17.74 6.41 -22.70
N THR A 755 -16.73 6.13 -23.51
CA THR A 755 -15.42 5.67 -23.05
C THR A 755 -14.34 6.05 -24.05
N ASP A 756 -13.07 5.94 -23.68
CA ASP A 756 -11.91 5.94 -24.59
C ASP A 756 -11.99 7.11 -25.59
N ILE A 757 -12.00 8.32 -25.03
CA ILE A 757 -12.02 9.58 -25.78
C ILE A 757 -10.69 9.83 -26.45
N HIS A 758 -9.59 9.55 -25.73
CA HIS A 758 -8.21 9.80 -26.15
C HIS A 758 -8.08 11.13 -26.90
N TYR A 759 -8.33 12.21 -26.18
CA TYR A 759 -8.18 13.56 -26.69
C TYR A 759 -6.68 13.86 -26.88
N ASP A 760 -6.29 14.16 -28.11
CA ASP A 760 -4.97 14.70 -28.42
C ASP A 760 -5.06 16.23 -28.60
N PRO A 761 -4.55 17.02 -27.63
CA PRO A 761 -4.55 18.47 -27.73
C PRO A 761 -3.61 18.99 -28.82
N ASP A 762 -2.69 18.16 -29.31
CA ASP A 762 -1.70 18.49 -30.32
C ASP A 762 -2.05 17.94 -31.71
N TYR A 763 -3.23 17.33 -31.88
CA TYR A 763 -3.67 16.81 -33.18
C TYR A 763 -3.67 17.91 -34.23
N GLU A 764 -3.01 17.66 -35.36
CA GLU A 764 -2.90 18.62 -36.46
C GLU A 764 -3.47 18.04 -37.77
N VAL A 765 -4.54 18.66 -38.27
CA VAL A 765 -5.15 18.29 -39.55
C VAL A 765 -4.15 18.48 -40.68
N GLY A 766 -4.01 17.47 -41.53
CA GLY A 766 -3.14 17.50 -42.70
C GLY A 766 -1.68 17.12 -42.44
N ILE A 767 -1.28 16.87 -41.18
CA ILE A 767 0.07 16.38 -40.87
C ILE A 767 0.23 14.91 -41.27
N ASN A 768 1.47 14.43 -41.37
CA ASN A 768 1.70 13.04 -41.77
C ASN A 768 1.23 12.09 -40.66
N ALA A 769 0.20 11.31 -40.97
CA ALA A 769 -0.40 10.34 -40.07
C ALA A 769 0.21 8.93 -40.19
N ASP A 770 1.20 8.73 -41.06
CA ASP A 770 2.04 7.52 -41.13
C ASP A 770 3.47 7.85 -40.66
N CYS A 771 3.63 7.95 -39.34
CA CYS A 771 4.89 8.35 -38.70
C CYS A 771 5.78 7.17 -38.28
N GLY A 772 5.31 5.92 -38.49
CA GLY A 772 6.02 4.70 -38.06
C GLY A 772 6.30 4.66 -36.55
N SER A 773 5.36 5.17 -35.74
CA SER A 773 5.39 5.20 -34.27
C SER A 773 4.06 4.70 -33.73
N GLU A 774 3.95 4.53 -32.41
CA GLU A 774 2.71 4.02 -31.79
C GLU A 774 1.53 5.00 -31.85
N ALA A 775 1.81 6.29 -32.07
CA ALA A 775 0.83 7.36 -32.18
C ALA A 775 1.39 8.46 -33.12
N CYS A 776 0.54 9.02 -33.97
CA CYS A 776 0.81 9.95 -35.07
C CYS A 776 -0.26 11.07 -35.11
N CYS A 777 -0.42 11.76 -36.25
CA CYS A 777 -1.34 12.89 -36.42
C CYS A 777 -0.98 14.17 -35.62
N ARG A 778 0.27 14.29 -35.19
CA ARG A 778 0.84 15.53 -34.64
C ARG A 778 2.33 15.63 -34.97
N HIS A 779 2.95 16.76 -34.61
CA HIS A 779 4.39 16.94 -34.78
C HIS A 779 5.19 15.94 -33.94
N VAL A 780 6.01 15.12 -34.60
CA VAL A 780 6.99 14.22 -33.98
C VAL A 780 8.37 14.39 -34.64
N PRO A 781 9.49 14.05 -33.95
CA PRO A 781 10.82 14.12 -34.54
C PRO A 781 10.95 13.25 -35.80
N ASP A 782 11.73 13.72 -36.77
CA ASP A 782 12.00 13.03 -38.04
C ASP A 782 10.75 12.68 -38.87
N LEU A 783 9.66 13.43 -38.69
CA LEU A 783 8.44 13.26 -39.47
C LEU A 783 8.59 13.86 -40.88
N ASP A 784 8.41 13.03 -41.89
CA ASP A 784 8.36 13.49 -43.28
C ASP A 784 7.11 14.35 -43.53
N PRO A 785 7.20 15.38 -44.39
CA PRO A 785 6.03 16.16 -44.79
C PRO A 785 4.93 15.28 -45.35
N ALA A 786 3.68 15.62 -45.03
CA ALA A 786 2.54 14.92 -45.60
C ALA A 786 2.41 15.18 -47.11
N ASP A 787 1.93 14.16 -47.82
CA ASP A 787 1.34 14.26 -49.13
C ASP A 787 -0.17 13.96 -49.07
N SER A 788 -0.86 13.97 -50.22
CA SER A 788 -2.30 13.76 -50.28
C SER A 788 -2.76 12.37 -49.82
N SER A 789 -1.87 11.37 -49.77
CA SER A 789 -2.18 10.00 -49.38
C SER A 789 -2.00 9.72 -47.90
N ASN A 790 -1.16 10.52 -47.22
CA ASN A 790 -0.84 10.31 -45.81
C ASN A 790 -1.15 11.50 -44.89
N ALA A 791 -1.74 12.58 -45.39
CA ALA A 791 -2.27 13.67 -44.59
C ALA A 791 -3.35 13.20 -43.61
N ALA A 792 -3.30 13.66 -42.36
CA ALA A 792 -4.26 13.38 -41.31
C ALA A 792 -5.63 14.00 -41.63
N GLY A 793 -6.69 13.23 -41.39
CA GLY A 793 -8.08 13.68 -41.60
C GLY A 793 -8.50 14.84 -40.69
N PHE A 794 -9.63 15.48 -41.03
CA PHE A 794 -10.17 16.54 -40.18
C PHE A 794 -10.85 15.96 -38.95
N TRP A 795 -11.75 14.98 -39.11
CA TRP A 795 -12.54 14.40 -38.01
C TRP A 795 -11.80 13.29 -37.23
N GLY A 796 -10.54 13.01 -37.58
CA GLY A 796 -9.76 11.87 -37.10
C GLY A 796 -9.14 11.11 -38.28
N ASP A 797 -8.33 10.08 -37.98
CA ASP A 797 -7.68 9.26 -39.00
C ASP A 797 -7.64 7.78 -38.58
N TYR A 798 -7.79 6.86 -39.55
CA TYR A 798 -7.77 5.42 -39.27
C TYR A 798 -6.40 4.86 -38.92
N ARG A 799 -5.31 5.62 -39.08
CA ARG A 799 -3.97 5.17 -38.66
C ARG A 799 -3.82 5.24 -37.14
N GLU A 800 -2.58 5.27 -36.67
CA GLU A 800 -2.21 5.31 -35.26
C GLU A 800 -2.49 6.72 -34.69
N CYS A 801 -3.74 7.18 -34.73
CA CYS A 801 -4.12 8.54 -34.39
C CYS A 801 -5.26 8.61 -33.38
N ASP A 802 -5.15 9.60 -32.50
CA ASP A 802 -6.10 9.95 -31.47
C ASP A 802 -7.09 11.03 -31.92
N THR A 803 -7.96 11.47 -31.01
CA THR A 803 -9.14 12.29 -31.34
C THR A 803 -8.85 13.79 -31.28
N PRO A 804 -9.14 14.57 -32.33
CA PRO A 804 -9.04 16.02 -32.27
C PRO A 804 -10.20 16.65 -31.47
N TRP A 805 -9.95 17.83 -30.88
CA TRP A 805 -10.92 18.51 -30.00
C TRP A 805 -12.32 18.68 -30.60
N HIS A 806 -12.43 19.07 -31.87
CA HIS A 806 -13.73 19.30 -32.49
C HIS A 806 -14.54 18.01 -32.68
N ALA A 807 -13.90 16.86 -32.87
CA ALA A 807 -14.58 15.56 -32.89
C ALA A 807 -15.09 15.16 -31.49
N VAL A 808 -14.31 15.47 -30.45
CA VAL A 808 -14.74 15.31 -29.04
C VAL A 808 -15.97 16.16 -28.74
N VAL A 809 -16.00 17.43 -29.16
CA VAL A 809 -17.17 18.29 -28.96
C VAL A 809 -18.38 17.78 -29.73
N ASP A 810 -18.17 17.36 -30.99
CA ASP A 810 -19.24 16.89 -31.88
C ASP A 810 -20.00 15.69 -31.30
N VAL A 811 -19.30 14.66 -30.78
CA VAL A 811 -19.98 13.49 -30.19
C VAL A 811 -20.84 13.88 -28.99
N MET A 812 -20.38 14.81 -28.14
CA MET A 812 -21.16 15.26 -26.98
C MET A 812 -22.40 16.07 -27.41
N GLU A 813 -22.28 16.90 -28.44
CA GLU A 813 -23.41 17.65 -29.02
C GLU A 813 -24.42 16.73 -29.70
N GLN A 814 -23.93 15.74 -30.45
CA GLN A 814 -24.75 14.70 -31.06
C GLN A 814 -25.58 13.97 -30.01
N ILE A 815 -24.96 13.49 -28.93
CA ILE A 815 -25.66 12.76 -27.87
C ILE A 815 -26.79 13.60 -27.29
N ARG A 816 -26.52 14.87 -26.95
CA ARG A 816 -27.55 15.76 -26.36
C ARG A 816 -28.68 16.10 -27.32
N LYS A 817 -28.37 16.24 -28.61
CA LYS A 817 -29.38 16.50 -29.65
C LYS A 817 -30.25 15.29 -29.93
N GLN A 818 -29.65 14.10 -30.02
CA GLN A 818 -30.32 12.87 -30.42
C GLN A 818 -31.09 12.21 -29.27
N HIS A 819 -30.58 12.35 -28.04
CA HIS A 819 -31.09 11.68 -26.84
C HIS A 819 -31.44 12.72 -25.76
N PRO A 820 -32.50 13.54 -25.96
CA PRO A 820 -32.87 14.58 -25.00
C PRO A 820 -33.31 14.01 -23.65
N ASP A 821 -33.88 12.81 -23.64
CA ASP A 821 -34.49 12.14 -22.48
C ASP A 821 -33.51 11.24 -21.69
N VAL A 822 -32.19 11.36 -21.94
CA VAL A 822 -31.16 10.65 -21.17
C VAL A 822 -31.29 10.95 -19.67
N VAL A 823 -31.25 9.89 -18.85
CA VAL A 823 -31.39 10.00 -17.39
C VAL A 823 -30.09 9.82 -16.62
N ALA A 824 -29.06 9.23 -17.25
CA ALA A 824 -27.73 9.07 -16.67
C ALA A 824 -26.66 8.87 -17.75
N VAL A 825 -25.41 9.20 -17.41
CA VAL A 825 -24.23 8.93 -18.24
C VAL A 825 -23.25 8.05 -17.47
N TYR A 826 -22.81 6.95 -18.06
CA TYR A 826 -21.67 6.15 -17.60
C TYR A 826 -20.44 6.54 -18.41
N PHE A 827 -19.39 6.97 -17.73
CA PHE A 827 -18.15 7.39 -18.38
C PHE A 827 -16.99 6.52 -17.90
N THR A 828 -16.51 5.63 -18.76
CA THR A 828 -15.55 4.58 -18.35
C THR A 828 -14.08 4.90 -18.61
N GLY A 829 -13.69 6.17 -18.61
CA GLY A 829 -12.28 6.60 -18.60
C GLY A 829 -11.59 6.66 -19.97
N ASP A 830 -10.27 6.78 -19.96
CA ASP A 830 -9.37 6.97 -21.11
C ASP A 830 -9.60 8.27 -21.91
N ILE A 831 -9.25 9.37 -21.26
CA ILE A 831 -9.21 10.73 -21.79
C ILE A 831 -7.87 11.01 -22.50
N ILE A 832 -6.75 10.49 -21.97
CA ILE A 832 -5.41 10.90 -22.41
C ILE A 832 -4.98 10.10 -23.64
N HIS A 833 -4.40 10.79 -24.63
CA HIS A 833 -3.85 10.22 -25.86
C HIS A 833 -2.79 9.10 -25.64
N HIS A 834 -2.44 8.38 -26.71
CA HIS A 834 -1.53 7.23 -26.76
C HIS A 834 -0.04 7.56 -26.85
N PHE A 835 0.36 8.83 -26.84
CA PHE A 835 1.77 9.22 -26.78
C PHE A 835 2.37 9.03 -25.37
N THR A 836 2.37 7.80 -24.88
CA THR A 836 2.75 7.38 -23.53
C THR A 836 4.20 7.72 -23.17
N TRP A 837 5.06 7.98 -24.16
CA TRP A 837 6.45 8.44 -24.03
C TRP A 837 6.61 9.95 -23.87
N ASN A 838 5.53 10.70 -24.05
CA ASN A 838 5.52 12.16 -24.06
C ASN A 838 4.27 12.72 -23.35
N THR A 839 4.02 12.25 -22.13
CA THR A 839 3.02 12.82 -21.21
C THR A 839 3.70 13.52 -20.05
N THR A 840 2.96 14.38 -19.34
CA THR A 840 3.33 14.97 -18.05
C THR A 840 2.10 15.00 -17.15
N LEU A 841 2.30 15.16 -15.83
CA LEU A 841 1.18 15.40 -14.90
C LEU A 841 0.32 16.59 -15.35
N GLU A 842 0.97 17.70 -15.71
CA GLU A 842 0.28 18.94 -16.09
C GLU A 842 -0.53 18.78 -17.38
N SER A 843 0.05 18.17 -18.43
CA SER A 843 -0.67 17.94 -19.70
C SER A 843 -1.87 17.02 -19.50
N ASN A 844 -1.73 15.98 -18.67
CA ASN A 844 -2.83 15.06 -18.38
C ASN A 844 -3.96 15.77 -17.61
N GLU A 845 -3.63 16.52 -16.56
CA GLU A 845 -4.62 17.29 -15.78
C GLU A 845 -5.36 18.32 -16.65
N GLN A 846 -4.65 19.02 -17.54
CA GLN A 846 -5.27 19.99 -18.45
C GLN A 846 -6.28 19.35 -19.40
N ALA A 847 -5.92 18.22 -20.03
CA ALA A 847 -6.82 17.47 -20.90
C ALA A 847 -8.05 16.96 -20.11
N MET A 848 -7.84 16.41 -18.91
CA MET A 848 -8.93 15.95 -18.05
C MET A 848 -9.86 17.09 -17.62
N VAL A 849 -9.32 18.24 -17.20
CA VAL A 849 -10.15 19.43 -16.86
C VAL A 849 -10.99 19.86 -18.06
N GLN A 850 -10.39 19.90 -19.25
CA GLN A 850 -11.08 20.34 -20.46
C GLN A 850 -12.26 19.40 -20.81
N ILE A 851 -12.05 18.09 -20.71
CA ILE A 851 -13.10 17.09 -20.94
C ILE A 851 -14.17 17.11 -19.85
N PHE A 852 -13.78 17.13 -18.57
CA PHE A 852 -14.75 17.19 -17.48
C PHE A 852 -15.60 18.45 -17.54
N GLN A 853 -15.02 19.60 -17.91
CA GLN A 853 -15.76 20.84 -18.12
C GLN A 853 -16.79 20.70 -19.26
N LEU A 854 -16.38 20.12 -20.41
CA LEU A 854 -17.31 19.86 -21.51
C LEU A 854 -18.46 18.93 -21.10
N LEU A 855 -18.16 17.87 -20.35
CA LEU A 855 -19.16 16.95 -19.82
C LEU A 855 -20.13 17.65 -18.86
N LYS A 856 -19.63 18.48 -17.94
CA LYS A 856 -20.45 19.29 -17.02
C LYS A 856 -21.38 20.23 -17.77
N GLU A 857 -20.91 20.85 -18.85
CA GLU A 857 -21.72 21.77 -19.65
C GLU A 857 -22.79 21.05 -20.47
N ARG A 858 -22.45 19.96 -21.14
CA ARG A 858 -23.36 19.26 -22.05
C ARG A 858 -24.39 18.41 -21.32
N PHE A 859 -24.01 17.83 -20.18
CA PHE A 859 -24.87 16.97 -19.35
C PHE A 859 -25.33 17.64 -18.05
N ALA A 860 -25.40 18.98 -18.03
CA ALA A 860 -25.87 19.72 -16.86
C ALA A 860 -27.24 19.22 -16.37
N GLY A 861 -27.32 18.86 -15.09
CA GLY A 861 -28.54 18.32 -14.46
C GLY A 861 -28.80 16.83 -14.71
N ILE A 862 -27.95 16.14 -15.46
CA ILE A 862 -28.00 14.68 -15.67
C ILE A 862 -26.89 14.04 -14.84
N PRO A 863 -27.18 13.07 -13.95
CA PRO A 863 -26.16 12.34 -13.20
C PRO A 863 -25.15 11.66 -14.12
N LEU A 864 -23.85 11.83 -13.81
CA LEU A 864 -22.74 11.22 -14.54
C LEU A 864 -21.90 10.41 -13.55
N TYR A 865 -21.57 9.17 -13.91
CA TYR A 865 -20.80 8.25 -13.07
C TYR A 865 -19.48 7.93 -13.77
N PRO A 866 -18.39 8.63 -13.42
CA PRO A 866 -17.09 8.43 -14.03
C PRO A 866 -16.29 7.31 -13.33
N ILE A 867 -15.36 6.70 -14.05
CA ILE A 867 -14.24 5.93 -13.51
C ILE A 867 -12.93 6.34 -14.22
N LEU A 868 -11.80 5.83 -13.75
CA LEU A 868 -10.50 5.99 -14.38
C LEU A 868 -10.23 4.85 -15.37
N GLY A 869 -9.67 5.19 -16.53
CA GLY A 869 -9.03 4.26 -17.45
C GLY A 869 -7.52 4.15 -17.21
N ASN A 870 -6.82 3.42 -18.06
CA ASN A 870 -5.37 3.19 -17.87
C ASN A 870 -4.52 4.40 -18.29
N HIS A 871 -5.05 5.32 -19.10
CA HIS A 871 -4.30 6.46 -19.64
C HIS A 871 -4.29 7.71 -18.75
N GLU A 872 -5.17 7.84 -17.75
CA GLU A 872 -5.18 9.03 -16.86
C GLU A 872 -3.91 9.18 -16.03
N ALA A 873 -3.31 8.07 -15.60
CA ALA A 873 -2.08 8.08 -14.83
C ALA A 873 -0.90 8.58 -15.67
N HIS A 874 0.01 9.29 -15.01
CA HIS A 874 1.33 9.64 -15.48
C HIS A 874 2.40 9.02 -14.56
N PRO A 875 3.32 8.22 -15.11
CA PRO A 875 3.29 7.63 -16.46
C PRO A 875 2.06 6.74 -16.68
N ALA A 876 1.68 6.55 -17.95
CA ALA A 876 0.50 5.77 -18.34
C ALA A 876 0.51 4.36 -17.73
N ASN A 877 -0.68 3.83 -17.41
CA ASN A 877 -0.94 2.51 -16.83
C ASN A 877 -0.53 2.34 -15.35
N LEU A 878 0.25 3.25 -14.77
CA LEU A 878 0.90 3.03 -13.49
C LEU A 878 0.02 3.43 -12.30
N TYR A 879 -0.82 2.48 -11.87
CA TYR A 879 -1.64 2.59 -10.66
C TYR A 879 -0.96 1.89 -9.49
N ALA A 880 -0.37 2.68 -8.59
CA ALA A 880 0.50 2.19 -7.55
C ALA A 880 -0.24 1.65 -6.31
N PRO A 881 0.33 0.65 -5.61
CA PRO A 881 -0.10 0.26 -4.27
C PRO A 881 0.02 1.41 -3.28
N ASN A 882 -0.79 1.38 -2.21
CA ASN A 882 -0.85 2.51 -1.26
C ASN A 882 0.37 2.59 -0.31
N ASP A 883 1.25 1.59 -0.32
CA ASP A 883 2.44 1.46 0.52
C ASP A 883 3.75 1.89 -0.18
N VAL A 884 3.66 2.55 -1.34
CA VAL A 884 4.81 3.13 -2.05
C VAL A 884 5.04 4.60 -1.67
N PRO A 885 6.27 5.15 -1.84
CA PRO A 885 6.57 6.54 -1.53
C PRO A 885 5.63 7.54 -2.21
N ALA A 886 5.39 8.68 -1.55
CA ALA A 886 4.48 9.71 -2.06
C ALA A 886 4.86 10.24 -3.46
N THR A 887 6.14 10.19 -3.82
CA THR A 887 6.63 10.61 -5.14
C THR A 887 6.29 9.64 -6.28
N LEU A 888 5.85 8.41 -5.97
CA LEU A 888 5.58 7.35 -6.93
C LEU A 888 4.15 6.79 -6.82
N ASN A 889 3.36 7.28 -5.87
CA ASN A 889 2.00 6.79 -5.67
C ASN A 889 1.00 7.49 -6.60
N SER A 890 -0.19 6.91 -6.75
CA SER A 890 -1.26 7.45 -7.60
C SER A 890 -2.17 8.47 -6.88
N LYS A 891 -1.77 8.94 -5.69
CA LYS A 891 -2.61 9.82 -4.86
C LYS A 891 -2.87 11.17 -5.53
N TYR A 892 -1.90 11.71 -6.29
CA TYR A 892 -2.11 12.96 -7.02
C TYR A 892 -3.34 12.89 -7.94
N LEU A 893 -3.51 11.75 -8.62
CA LEU A 893 -4.62 11.53 -9.55
C LEU A 893 -5.93 11.36 -8.80
N TYR A 894 -5.91 10.61 -7.69
CA TYR A 894 -7.10 10.37 -6.87
C TYR A 894 -7.61 11.66 -6.23
N ASP A 895 -6.71 12.48 -5.68
CA ASP A 895 -7.06 13.79 -5.12
C ASP A 895 -7.57 14.75 -6.20
N PHE A 896 -6.95 14.71 -7.40
CA PHE A 896 -7.39 15.49 -8.54
C PHE A 896 -8.82 15.10 -8.97
N VAL A 897 -9.10 13.81 -9.20
CA VAL A 897 -10.43 13.39 -9.66
C VAL A 897 -11.50 13.49 -8.57
N ALA A 898 -11.16 13.33 -7.30
CA ALA A 898 -12.07 13.60 -6.19
C ALA A 898 -12.64 15.03 -6.28
N LYS A 899 -11.78 16.01 -6.61
CA LYS A 899 -12.20 17.40 -6.82
C LYS A 899 -12.99 17.57 -8.12
N GLN A 900 -12.56 16.93 -9.22
CA GLN A 900 -13.28 17.09 -10.49
C GLN A 900 -14.69 16.48 -10.46
N TRP A 901 -14.88 15.40 -9.70
CA TRP A 901 -16.13 14.63 -9.63
C TRP A 901 -17.10 15.10 -8.53
N GLU A 902 -16.75 16.12 -7.74
CA GLU A 902 -17.58 16.62 -6.63
C GLU A 902 -18.98 17.06 -7.07
N ASP A 903 -19.12 17.56 -8.30
CA ASP A 903 -20.40 18.01 -8.86
C ASP A 903 -21.34 16.85 -9.23
N TRP A 904 -20.80 15.65 -9.40
CA TRP A 904 -21.53 14.48 -9.90
C TRP A 904 -21.83 13.45 -8.83
N LEU A 905 -20.96 13.33 -7.83
CA LEU A 905 -21.06 12.32 -6.79
C LEU A 905 -21.68 12.89 -5.51
N PRO A 906 -22.45 12.10 -4.74
CA PRO A 906 -22.98 12.56 -3.46
C PRO A 906 -21.86 12.99 -2.50
N GLU A 907 -22.13 14.02 -1.68
CA GLU A 907 -21.29 14.43 -0.55
C GLU A 907 -21.35 13.38 0.59
N ASP A 908 -20.83 12.19 0.33
CA ASP A 908 -20.74 11.07 1.28
C ASP A 908 -19.27 10.86 1.68
N PRO A 909 -18.93 10.94 2.98
CA PRO A 909 -17.56 10.69 3.46
C PRO A 909 -17.01 9.32 3.05
N THR A 910 -17.86 8.31 2.87
CA THR A 910 -17.46 6.96 2.44
C THR A 910 -17.04 6.94 0.98
N ILE A 911 -17.75 7.67 0.10
CA ILE A 911 -17.37 7.85 -1.31
C ILE A 911 -16.05 8.60 -1.41
N GLN A 912 -15.90 9.70 -0.65
CA GLN A 912 -14.65 10.45 -0.60
C GLN A 912 -13.48 9.56 -0.13
N GLN A 913 -13.72 8.68 0.85
CA GLN A 913 -12.71 7.76 1.36
C GLN A 913 -12.30 6.69 0.34
N THR A 914 -13.24 6.10 -0.40
CA THR A 914 -12.89 5.08 -1.42
C THR A 914 -12.23 5.71 -2.65
N ILE A 915 -12.63 6.94 -3.01
CA ILE A 915 -11.93 7.70 -4.07
C ILE A 915 -10.50 8.02 -3.62
N ALA A 916 -10.33 8.49 -2.40
CA ALA A 916 -9.03 8.70 -1.77
C ALA A 916 -8.15 7.44 -1.74
N ASP A 917 -8.74 6.28 -1.51
CA ASP A 917 -8.04 5.01 -1.39
C ASP A 917 -7.57 4.42 -2.72
N GLY A 918 -8.33 4.64 -3.79
CA GLY A 918 -8.03 4.02 -5.08
C GLY A 918 -8.90 4.49 -6.26
N ALA A 919 -9.57 5.64 -6.16
CA ALA A 919 -10.50 6.17 -7.17
C ALA A 919 -11.64 5.20 -7.57
N TYR A 920 -12.08 4.35 -6.64
CA TYR A 920 -13.28 3.52 -6.76
C TYR A 920 -14.35 4.02 -5.78
N TYR A 921 -15.63 3.74 -6.06
CA TYR A 921 -16.73 4.15 -5.18
C TYR A 921 -18.01 3.36 -5.44
N THR A 922 -18.97 3.49 -4.52
CA THR A 922 -20.35 3.05 -4.74
C THR A 922 -21.33 4.16 -4.39
N ALA A 923 -22.40 4.29 -5.17
CA ALA A 923 -23.46 5.27 -4.92
C ALA A 923 -24.82 4.69 -5.29
N ILE A 924 -25.86 5.03 -4.51
CA ILE A 924 -27.24 4.81 -4.92
C ILE A 924 -27.63 5.95 -5.86
N THR A 925 -28.10 5.60 -7.05
CA THR A 925 -28.54 6.59 -8.03
C THR A 925 -29.87 7.21 -7.61
N PRO A 926 -30.19 8.42 -8.11
CA PRO A 926 -31.54 8.97 -7.99
C PRO A 926 -32.63 8.07 -8.60
N LEU A 927 -32.25 7.09 -9.43
CA LEU A 927 -33.17 6.14 -10.07
C LEU A 927 -33.50 4.94 -9.16
N GLY A 928 -32.72 4.68 -8.11
CA GLY A 928 -33.02 3.66 -7.10
C GLY A 928 -32.18 2.38 -7.16
N HIS A 929 -31.18 2.32 -8.05
CA HIS A 929 -30.21 1.22 -8.10
C HIS A 929 -28.82 1.65 -7.62
N ARG A 930 -27.94 0.68 -7.35
CA ARG A 930 -26.55 0.91 -6.94
C ARG A 930 -25.62 0.90 -8.14
N ILE A 931 -24.76 1.92 -8.23
CA ILE A 931 -23.54 1.90 -9.04
C ILE A 931 -22.39 1.41 -8.17
N ILE A 932 -21.60 0.49 -8.69
CA ILE A 932 -20.27 0.14 -8.18
C ILE A 932 -19.26 0.51 -9.27
N ALA A 933 -18.51 1.56 -9.03
CA ALA A 933 -17.49 2.11 -9.91
C ALA A 933 -16.11 1.61 -9.48
N LEU A 934 -15.49 0.77 -10.30
CA LEU A 934 -14.19 0.15 -10.03
C LEU A 934 -13.04 0.96 -10.63
N ASN A 935 -11.91 0.96 -9.94
CA ASN A 935 -10.61 1.20 -10.55
C ASN A 935 -9.95 -0.16 -10.74
N ASN A 936 -10.18 -0.80 -11.88
CA ASN A 936 -9.66 -2.12 -12.20
C ASN A 936 -8.31 -2.07 -12.95
N ASN A 937 -7.66 -0.91 -13.05
CA ASN A 937 -6.31 -0.78 -13.60
C ASN A 937 -5.23 -1.63 -12.89
N PRO A 938 -5.35 -1.97 -11.58
CA PRO A 938 -4.50 -2.98 -10.95
C PRO A 938 -4.59 -4.38 -11.56
N CYS A 939 -5.58 -4.66 -12.42
CA CYS A 939 -5.60 -5.89 -13.20
C CYS A 939 -4.75 -5.78 -14.47
N TYR A 940 -4.51 -4.61 -15.03
CA TYR A 940 -3.84 -4.48 -16.32
C TYR A 940 -2.36 -4.89 -16.22
N VAL A 941 -1.89 -5.79 -17.08
CA VAL A 941 -0.52 -6.31 -17.00
C VAL A 941 0.57 -5.28 -17.33
N HIS A 942 0.22 -4.18 -17.99
CA HIS A 942 1.12 -3.04 -18.16
C HIS A 942 1.16 -2.12 -16.93
N ASN A 943 0.35 -2.38 -15.90
CA ASN A 943 0.58 -1.83 -14.58
C ASN A 943 1.74 -2.59 -13.91
N TRP A 944 2.96 -2.09 -14.12
CA TRP A 944 4.19 -2.77 -13.69
C TRP A 944 4.36 -2.87 -12.18
N TRP A 945 3.50 -2.22 -11.39
CA TRP A 945 3.40 -2.47 -9.96
C TRP A 945 3.03 -3.92 -9.62
N LEU A 946 2.47 -4.69 -10.58
CA LEU A 946 2.29 -6.14 -10.45
C LEU A 946 3.62 -6.91 -10.26
N LEU A 947 4.77 -6.33 -10.62
CA LEU A 947 6.09 -6.91 -10.33
C LEU A 947 6.55 -6.64 -8.89
N PHE A 948 6.02 -5.57 -8.28
CA PHE A 948 6.28 -5.21 -6.89
C PHE A 948 5.39 -6.01 -5.93
N SER A 949 4.09 -6.01 -6.23
CA SER A 949 3.08 -6.79 -5.52
C SER A 949 2.06 -7.29 -6.52
N ASP A 950 1.93 -8.61 -6.65
CA ASP A 950 0.94 -9.25 -7.53
C ASP A 950 -0.35 -9.64 -6.78
N ASN A 951 -0.63 -8.98 -5.65
CA ASN A 951 -1.81 -9.26 -4.85
C ASN A 951 -2.52 -8.04 -4.25
N TYR A 952 -1.97 -6.82 -4.35
CA TYR A 952 -2.55 -5.62 -3.72
C TYR A 952 -3.97 -5.29 -4.23
N TYR A 953 -4.31 -5.74 -5.46
CA TYR A 953 -5.66 -5.60 -6.02
C TYR A 953 -6.73 -6.37 -5.23
N ILE A 954 -6.34 -7.35 -4.38
CA ILE A 954 -7.29 -8.20 -3.64
C ILE A 954 -8.16 -7.38 -2.68
N ARG A 955 -7.64 -6.24 -2.18
CA ARG A 955 -8.37 -5.36 -1.28
C ARG A 955 -9.60 -4.75 -1.94
N GLN A 956 -9.48 -4.28 -3.18
CA GLN A 956 -10.62 -3.73 -3.91
C GLN A 956 -11.60 -4.84 -4.31
N LEU A 957 -11.12 -6.04 -4.64
CA LEU A 957 -12.00 -7.18 -4.92
C LEU A 957 -12.76 -7.65 -3.67
N GLN A 958 -12.14 -7.62 -2.49
CA GLN A 958 -12.84 -7.88 -1.24
C GLN A 958 -13.89 -6.78 -0.96
N TRP A 959 -13.55 -5.51 -1.18
CA TRP A 959 -14.52 -4.41 -1.08
C TRP A 959 -15.69 -4.58 -2.06
N LEU A 960 -15.44 -5.02 -3.30
CA LEU A 960 -16.48 -5.32 -4.27
C LEU A 960 -17.42 -6.43 -3.77
N HIS A 961 -16.86 -7.52 -3.25
CA HIS A 961 -17.64 -8.59 -2.64
C HIS A 961 -18.51 -8.06 -1.49
N ASP A 962 -17.92 -7.32 -0.55
CA ASP A 962 -18.61 -6.84 0.64
C ASP A 962 -19.72 -5.83 0.27
N THR A 963 -19.46 -4.96 -0.71
CA THR A 963 -20.46 -4.03 -1.25
C THR A 963 -21.62 -4.75 -1.93
N LEU A 964 -21.34 -5.80 -2.71
CA LEU A 964 -22.39 -6.63 -3.32
C LEU A 964 -23.17 -7.44 -2.26
N GLN A 965 -22.50 -7.86 -1.20
CA GLN A 965 -23.15 -8.54 -0.07
C GLN A 965 -24.11 -7.60 0.67
N ASP A 966 -23.72 -6.36 0.89
CA ASP A 966 -24.59 -5.34 1.48
C ASP A 966 -25.77 -5.01 0.57
N ALA A 967 -25.53 -4.89 -0.74
CA ALA A 967 -26.59 -4.69 -1.74
C ALA A 967 -27.59 -5.86 -1.76
N GLU A 968 -27.11 -7.12 -1.70
CA GLU A 968 -27.96 -8.32 -1.61
C GLU A 968 -28.85 -8.27 -0.36
N GLN A 969 -28.29 -7.89 0.80
CA GLN A 969 -29.04 -7.78 2.06
C GLN A 969 -30.07 -6.63 2.04
N ALA A 970 -29.74 -5.54 1.36
CA ALA A 970 -30.62 -4.39 1.16
C ALA A 970 -31.68 -4.62 0.07
N GLY A 971 -31.58 -5.70 -0.70
CA GLY A 971 -32.48 -6.00 -1.83
C GLY A 971 -32.28 -5.09 -3.03
N GLU A 972 -31.08 -4.52 -3.17
CA GLU A 972 -30.73 -3.56 -4.22
C GLU A 972 -30.30 -4.26 -5.52
N GLN A 973 -30.52 -3.59 -6.64
CA GLN A 973 -30.00 -3.99 -7.95
C GLN A 973 -28.74 -3.21 -8.28
N VAL A 974 -27.80 -3.84 -8.98
CA VAL A 974 -26.44 -3.33 -9.14
C VAL A 974 -26.03 -3.23 -10.61
N HIS A 975 -25.48 -2.08 -10.99
CA HIS A 975 -24.64 -1.92 -12.18
C HIS A 975 -23.18 -1.75 -11.78
N ILE A 976 -22.27 -2.43 -12.47
CA ILE A 976 -20.82 -2.32 -12.26
C ILE A 976 -20.19 -1.56 -13.42
N LEU A 977 -19.36 -0.57 -13.12
CA LEU A 977 -18.53 0.14 -14.09
C LEU A 977 -17.06 -0.28 -13.89
N GLY A 978 -16.40 -0.70 -14.94
CA GLY A 978 -14.97 -0.98 -14.99
C GLY A 978 -14.37 -0.41 -16.27
N HIS A 979 -13.05 -0.31 -16.37
CA HIS A 979 -12.40 0.11 -17.61
C HIS A 979 -11.87 -1.12 -18.34
N VAL A 980 -10.86 -1.80 -17.77
CA VAL A 980 -10.22 -2.98 -18.37
C VAL A 980 -11.14 -4.20 -18.26
N PRO A 981 -11.65 -4.76 -19.37
CA PRO A 981 -12.56 -5.88 -19.28
C PRO A 981 -11.89 -7.14 -18.72
N SER A 982 -12.61 -7.92 -17.91
CA SER A 982 -12.00 -9.11 -17.28
C SER A 982 -11.69 -10.26 -18.24
N TYR A 983 -12.20 -10.21 -19.48
CA TYR A 983 -11.86 -11.18 -20.55
C TYR A 983 -10.56 -10.85 -21.25
N ASP A 984 -10.06 -9.62 -21.07
CA ASP A 984 -8.85 -9.18 -21.72
C ASP A 984 -7.71 -10.08 -21.24
N ASN A 985 -6.95 -10.64 -22.20
CA ASN A 985 -5.78 -11.46 -21.87
C ASN A 985 -4.69 -10.63 -21.17
N TYR A 986 -4.78 -9.30 -21.24
CA TYR A 986 -3.95 -8.32 -20.52
C TYR A 986 -4.53 -7.93 -19.15
N CYS A 987 -5.62 -8.54 -18.69
CA CYS A 987 -6.04 -8.48 -17.28
C CYS A 987 -5.43 -9.68 -16.52
N TYR A 988 -4.74 -9.41 -15.42
CA TYR A 988 -3.88 -10.33 -14.70
C TYR A 988 -4.68 -11.52 -14.19
N VAL A 989 -4.19 -12.75 -14.41
CA VAL A 989 -4.94 -13.98 -14.16
C VAL A 989 -5.46 -14.08 -12.72
N GLY A 990 -4.66 -13.68 -11.74
CA GLY A 990 -5.08 -13.69 -10.34
C GLY A 990 -6.25 -12.73 -10.05
N TRP A 991 -6.37 -11.63 -10.79
CA TRP A 991 -7.50 -10.69 -10.66
C TRP A 991 -8.76 -11.26 -11.31
N THR A 992 -8.65 -11.70 -12.58
CA THR A 992 -9.80 -12.23 -13.37
C THR A 992 -10.45 -13.42 -12.69
N ARG A 993 -9.65 -14.33 -12.12
CA ARG A 993 -10.11 -15.49 -11.36
C ARG A 993 -10.97 -15.11 -10.15
N GLU A 994 -10.54 -14.13 -9.36
CA GLU A 994 -11.29 -13.71 -8.17
C GLU A 994 -12.51 -12.86 -8.54
N TYR A 995 -12.39 -11.97 -9.53
CA TYR A 995 -13.52 -11.18 -10.05
C TYR A 995 -14.65 -12.09 -10.55
N ARG A 996 -14.31 -13.12 -11.35
CA ARG A 996 -15.28 -14.10 -11.84
C ARG A 996 -16.05 -14.78 -10.70
N LYS A 997 -15.38 -15.19 -9.62
CA LYS A 997 -16.05 -15.81 -8.45
C LYS A 997 -17.09 -14.87 -7.83
N ILE A 998 -16.76 -13.59 -7.72
CA ILE A 998 -17.66 -12.57 -7.19
C ILE A 998 -18.88 -12.41 -8.12
N VAL A 999 -18.65 -12.27 -9.42
CA VAL A 999 -19.72 -12.15 -10.42
C VAL A 999 -20.64 -13.36 -10.38
N GLU A 1000 -20.10 -14.59 -10.35
CA GLU A 1000 -20.90 -15.81 -10.25
C GLU A 1000 -21.76 -15.86 -8.98
N ARG A 1001 -21.20 -15.44 -7.83
CA ARG A 1001 -21.88 -15.41 -6.53
C ARG A 1001 -23.06 -14.41 -6.49
N PHE A 1002 -22.88 -13.24 -7.07
CA PHE A 1002 -23.86 -12.14 -7.00
C PHE A 1002 -24.63 -11.89 -8.32
N ALA A 1003 -24.53 -12.81 -9.28
CA ALA A 1003 -25.15 -12.69 -10.61
C ALA A 1003 -26.66 -12.37 -10.59
N HIS A 1004 -27.37 -12.73 -9.52
CA HIS A 1004 -28.81 -12.49 -9.36
C HIS A 1004 -29.16 -11.02 -9.07
N ILE A 1005 -28.25 -10.23 -8.48
CA ILE A 1005 -28.44 -8.77 -8.25
C ILE A 1005 -27.65 -7.89 -9.23
N ILE A 1006 -26.63 -8.42 -9.89
CA ILE A 1006 -25.88 -7.69 -10.92
C ILE A 1006 -26.70 -7.68 -12.21
N GLN A 1007 -27.22 -6.51 -12.61
CA GLN A 1007 -28.10 -6.34 -13.78
C GLN A 1007 -27.39 -5.85 -15.03
N GLY A 1008 -26.19 -5.27 -14.88
CA GLY A 1008 -25.34 -4.88 -15.99
C GLY A 1008 -23.91 -4.62 -15.54
N GLN A 1009 -22.96 -4.88 -16.42
CA GLN A 1009 -21.57 -4.47 -16.27
C GLN A 1009 -21.15 -3.71 -17.53
N PHE A 1010 -20.41 -2.60 -17.39
CA PHE A 1010 -20.04 -1.70 -18.48
C PHE A 1010 -18.54 -1.44 -18.43
N ASN A 1011 -17.84 -1.72 -19.53
CA ASN A 1011 -16.37 -1.64 -19.67
C ASN A 1011 -15.92 -0.70 -20.81
N GLY A 1012 -14.61 -0.49 -20.97
CA GLY A 1012 -13.98 0.23 -22.08
C GLY A 1012 -12.71 -0.47 -22.60
N HIS A 1013 -11.63 0.28 -22.83
CA HIS A 1013 -10.25 -0.18 -23.04
C HIS A 1013 -9.96 -0.86 -24.38
N SER A 1014 -10.76 -1.84 -24.79
CA SER A 1014 -10.48 -2.61 -26.03
C SER A 1014 -10.77 -1.80 -27.30
N HIS A 1015 -11.52 -0.71 -27.16
CA HIS A 1015 -12.09 0.13 -28.21
C HIS A 1015 -13.10 -0.58 -29.13
N LEU A 1016 -13.31 -1.89 -28.99
CA LEU A 1016 -14.19 -2.68 -29.86
C LEU A 1016 -15.62 -2.72 -29.31
N ASP A 1017 -16.59 -2.91 -30.22
CA ASP A 1017 -17.99 -3.14 -29.82
C ASP A 1017 -18.19 -4.63 -29.47
N GLU A 1018 -18.07 -4.97 -28.20
CA GLU A 1018 -18.16 -6.36 -27.76
C GLU A 1018 -18.91 -6.56 -26.45
N PHE A 1019 -19.12 -7.83 -26.10
CA PHE A 1019 -19.79 -8.23 -24.87
C PHE A 1019 -19.23 -9.56 -24.40
N ASN A 1020 -19.41 -9.88 -23.12
CA ASN A 1020 -18.86 -11.10 -22.54
C ASN A 1020 -19.86 -11.77 -21.63
N VAL A 1021 -20.04 -13.08 -21.82
CA VAL A 1021 -20.99 -13.88 -21.05
C VAL A 1021 -20.24 -14.67 -19.98
N TYR A 1022 -20.65 -14.49 -18.73
CA TYR A 1022 -20.10 -15.20 -17.58
C TYR A 1022 -20.87 -16.50 -17.36
N TYR A 1023 -20.13 -17.58 -17.15
CA TYR A 1023 -20.66 -18.92 -16.92
C TYR A 1023 -20.21 -19.46 -15.56
N ARG A 1024 -21.06 -20.26 -14.93
CA ARG A 1024 -20.68 -20.98 -13.72
C ARG A 1024 -19.48 -21.89 -13.97
N LYS A 1025 -18.52 -21.91 -13.04
CA LYS A 1025 -17.33 -22.74 -13.19
C LYS A 1025 -17.60 -24.25 -13.10
N ASP A 1026 -18.65 -24.64 -12.39
CA ASP A 1026 -19.10 -26.03 -12.21
C ASP A 1026 -20.13 -26.49 -13.25
N ASP A 1027 -20.74 -25.57 -14.00
CA ASP A 1027 -21.66 -25.86 -15.11
C ASP A 1027 -21.47 -24.85 -16.25
N LEU A 1028 -20.71 -25.27 -17.25
CA LEU A 1028 -20.37 -24.46 -18.43
C LEU A 1028 -21.59 -24.13 -19.32
N THR A 1029 -22.78 -24.66 -19.03
CA THR A 1029 -24.03 -24.35 -19.73
C THR A 1029 -24.87 -23.28 -19.02
N ALA A 1030 -24.53 -22.96 -17.77
CA ALA A 1030 -25.23 -21.99 -16.96
C ALA A 1030 -24.64 -20.58 -17.13
N ALA A 1031 -25.12 -19.84 -18.13
CA ALA A 1031 -24.82 -18.42 -18.33
C ALA A 1031 -25.52 -17.55 -17.26
N VAL A 1032 -24.76 -16.81 -16.46
CA VAL A 1032 -25.27 -16.14 -15.26
C VAL A 1032 -25.20 -14.61 -15.29
N ASN A 1033 -24.27 -14.03 -16.05
CA ASN A 1033 -24.14 -12.57 -16.15
C ASN A 1033 -23.56 -12.14 -17.50
N VAL A 1034 -23.61 -10.85 -17.81
CA VAL A 1034 -23.06 -10.27 -19.04
C VAL A 1034 -22.38 -8.93 -18.73
N ALA A 1035 -21.24 -8.69 -19.38
CA ALA A 1035 -20.60 -7.39 -19.44
C ALA A 1035 -20.62 -6.85 -20.86
N TRP A 1036 -20.82 -5.54 -21.00
CA TRP A 1036 -20.88 -4.83 -22.26
C TRP A 1036 -19.65 -3.93 -22.40
N ASN A 1037 -19.07 -3.92 -23.60
CA ASN A 1037 -17.95 -3.08 -23.95
C ASN A 1037 -18.25 -2.33 -25.26
N GLY A 1038 -17.50 -1.28 -25.55
CA GLY A 1038 -17.68 -0.39 -26.69
C GLY A 1038 -18.05 1.02 -26.23
N ALA A 1039 -18.42 1.87 -27.19
CA ALA A 1039 -18.58 3.32 -27.03
C ALA A 1039 -17.26 4.13 -27.00
N SER A 1040 -16.18 3.61 -27.61
CA SER A 1040 -14.97 4.40 -27.80
C SER A 1040 -15.16 5.44 -28.90
N THR A 1041 -14.91 6.69 -28.53
CA THR A 1041 -15.04 7.82 -29.46
C THR A 1041 -13.75 8.07 -30.25
N THR A 1042 -12.63 7.45 -29.84
CA THR A 1042 -11.39 7.48 -30.60
C THR A 1042 -11.43 6.64 -31.88
N THR A 1043 -10.62 7.07 -32.85
CA THR A 1043 -10.28 6.28 -34.04
C THR A 1043 -9.17 5.28 -33.78
N PHE A 1044 -8.46 5.40 -32.65
CA PHE A 1044 -7.30 4.60 -32.30
C PHE A 1044 -7.66 3.11 -32.13
N THR A 1045 -7.08 2.17 -32.87
CA THR A 1045 -6.64 2.41 -34.25
C THR A 1045 -7.58 1.73 -35.20
N ARG A 1046 -7.76 2.33 -36.38
CA ARG A 1046 -8.50 1.74 -37.50
C ARG A 1046 -9.97 1.52 -37.21
N LEU A 1047 -10.56 2.33 -36.34
CA LEU A 1047 -11.96 2.22 -35.95
C LEU A 1047 -12.72 3.50 -36.27
N ASN A 1048 -14.02 3.33 -36.48
CA ASN A 1048 -14.95 4.45 -36.52
C ASN A 1048 -15.29 4.90 -35.09
N PRO A 1049 -15.46 6.20 -34.83
CA PRO A 1049 -15.96 6.69 -33.54
C PRO A 1049 -17.40 6.23 -33.27
N ASN A 1050 -17.66 5.75 -32.05
CA ASN A 1050 -19.02 5.38 -31.64
C ASN A 1050 -19.35 5.80 -30.20
N TYR A 1051 -20.64 5.80 -29.87
CA TYR A 1051 -21.14 5.81 -28.49
C TYR A 1051 -22.29 4.81 -28.36
N LYS A 1052 -22.64 4.42 -27.13
CA LYS A 1052 -23.71 3.46 -26.86
C LYS A 1052 -24.86 4.05 -26.07
N VAL A 1053 -26.05 3.56 -26.36
CA VAL A 1053 -27.31 3.88 -25.67
C VAL A 1053 -27.87 2.59 -25.10
N PHE A 1054 -28.12 2.55 -23.80
CA PHE A 1054 -28.73 1.43 -23.12
C PHE A 1054 -30.15 1.78 -22.71
N TYR A 1055 -31.10 0.90 -23.05
CA TYR A 1055 -32.48 0.97 -22.58
C TYR A 1055 -32.61 0.04 -21.39
N VAL A 1056 -33.02 0.59 -20.24
CA VAL A 1056 -33.02 -0.10 -18.95
C VAL A 1056 -34.41 -0.11 -18.35
N ASP A 1057 -34.81 -1.25 -17.76
CA ASP A 1057 -36.09 -1.38 -17.08
C ASP A 1057 -36.15 -0.52 -15.82
N GLY A 1058 -37.26 0.19 -15.61
CA GLY A 1058 -37.43 1.13 -14.49
C GLY A 1058 -37.60 0.47 -13.12
N GLU A 1059 -37.84 -0.84 -13.05
CA GLU A 1059 -38.05 -1.57 -11.78
C GLU A 1059 -36.92 -2.56 -11.49
N SER A 1060 -36.60 -3.41 -12.47
CA SER A 1060 -35.59 -4.46 -12.32
C SER A 1060 -34.18 -3.96 -12.60
N PHE A 1061 -34.03 -2.83 -13.29
CA PHE A 1061 -32.77 -2.32 -13.83
C PHE A 1061 -32.07 -3.30 -14.80
N GLU A 1062 -32.77 -4.31 -15.31
CA GLU A 1062 -32.26 -5.15 -16.39
C GLU A 1062 -32.08 -4.33 -17.68
N ILE A 1063 -31.01 -4.63 -18.42
CA ILE A 1063 -30.79 -4.06 -19.76
C ILE A 1063 -31.77 -4.73 -20.73
N LEU A 1064 -32.65 -3.91 -21.32
CA LEU A 1064 -33.69 -4.34 -22.25
C LEU A 1064 -33.20 -4.38 -23.70
N ASP A 1065 -32.37 -3.41 -24.07
CA ASP A 1065 -31.73 -3.31 -25.38
C ASP A 1065 -30.50 -2.39 -25.32
N GLN A 1066 -29.63 -2.47 -26.31
CA GLN A 1066 -28.57 -1.50 -26.56
C GLN A 1066 -28.56 -1.06 -28.03
N GLU A 1067 -28.26 0.20 -28.26
CA GLU A 1067 -28.01 0.75 -29.61
C GLU A 1067 -26.59 1.29 -29.70
N THR A 1068 -25.93 1.00 -30.81
CA THR A 1068 -24.65 1.61 -31.16
C THR A 1068 -24.89 2.72 -32.18
N TRP A 1069 -24.36 3.91 -31.90
CA TRP A 1069 -24.42 5.07 -32.77
C TRP A 1069 -23.01 5.43 -33.24
N ILE A 1070 -22.86 5.67 -34.54
CA ILE A 1070 -21.56 5.76 -35.20
C ILE A 1070 -21.61 6.83 -36.29
N TYR A 1071 -20.45 7.32 -36.71
CA TYR A 1071 -20.29 7.92 -38.03
C TYR A 1071 -19.16 7.23 -38.80
N ASN A 1072 -19.28 7.20 -40.12
CA ASN A 1072 -18.22 6.68 -40.99
C ASN A 1072 -17.15 7.76 -41.16
N LEU A 1073 -15.92 7.47 -40.72
CA LEU A 1073 -14.81 8.43 -40.74
C LEU A 1073 -14.40 8.80 -42.17
N THR A 1074 -14.41 7.85 -43.12
CA THR A 1074 -14.16 8.12 -44.54
C THR A 1074 -15.19 9.13 -45.08
N GLU A 1075 -16.48 8.91 -44.81
CA GLU A 1075 -17.55 9.82 -45.22
C GLU A 1075 -17.35 11.21 -44.59
N ALA A 1076 -17.09 11.28 -43.29
CA ALA A 1076 -16.92 12.54 -42.57
C ALA A 1076 -15.74 13.37 -43.12
N ASN A 1077 -14.61 12.73 -43.43
CA ASN A 1077 -13.43 13.41 -43.96
C ASN A 1077 -13.57 13.89 -45.40
N LEU A 1078 -14.61 13.48 -46.15
CA LEU A 1078 -14.94 14.07 -47.45
C LEU A 1078 -15.60 15.45 -47.34
N THR A 1079 -16.19 15.78 -46.19
CA THR A 1079 -16.87 17.06 -45.94
C THR A 1079 -16.41 17.67 -44.61
N PRO A 1080 -15.13 18.10 -44.52
CA PRO A 1080 -14.55 18.60 -43.27
C PRO A 1080 -15.24 19.86 -42.71
N ASP A 1081 -15.87 20.66 -43.58
CA ASP A 1081 -16.59 21.88 -43.18
C ASP A 1081 -18.00 21.62 -42.59
N GLN A 1082 -18.42 20.35 -42.43
CA GLN A 1082 -19.73 19.96 -41.92
C GLN A 1082 -19.61 18.93 -40.80
N PRO A 1083 -20.48 18.97 -39.77
CA PRO A 1083 -20.55 17.92 -38.74
C PRO A 1083 -20.74 16.53 -39.36
N PRO A 1084 -20.11 15.47 -38.80
CA PRO A 1084 -20.29 14.10 -39.27
C PRO A 1084 -21.75 13.66 -39.25
N ARG A 1085 -22.12 12.81 -40.21
CA ARG A 1085 -23.45 12.20 -40.24
C ARG A 1085 -23.50 11.00 -39.30
N TRP A 1086 -23.93 11.25 -38.07
CA TRP A 1086 -24.23 10.18 -37.11
C TRP A 1086 -25.48 9.40 -37.49
N PHE A 1087 -25.42 8.08 -37.33
CA PHE A 1087 -26.56 7.19 -37.52
C PHE A 1087 -26.54 6.04 -36.51
N LYS A 1088 -27.72 5.49 -36.23
CA LYS A 1088 -27.84 4.22 -35.48
C LYS A 1088 -27.31 3.10 -36.36
N GLU A 1089 -26.21 2.47 -35.94
CA GLU A 1089 -25.63 1.33 -36.64
C GLU A 1089 -26.52 0.10 -36.50
N TYR A 1090 -26.90 -0.23 -35.26
CA TYR A 1090 -27.83 -1.33 -34.98
C TYR A 1090 -28.45 -1.21 -33.58
N SER A 1091 -29.60 -1.87 -33.38
CA SER A 1091 -30.08 -2.31 -32.07
C SER A 1091 -29.67 -3.77 -31.91
N PHE A 1092 -29.05 -4.13 -30.78
CA PHE A 1092 -28.55 -5.49 -30.58
C PHE A 1092 -29.67 -6.51 -30.56
N ARG A 1093 -30.79 -6.21 -29.88
CA ARG A 1093 -31.93 -7.11 -29.82
C ARG A 1093 -32.60 -7.28 -31.18
N GLU A 1094 -32.78 -6.20 -31.94
CA GLU A 1094 -33.39 -6.23 -33.28
C GLU A 1094 -32.50 -7.00 -34.26
N HIS A 1095 -31.21 -6.66 -34.31
CA HIS A 1095 -30.24 -7.22 -35.26
C HIS A 1095 -30.06 -8.73 -35.08
N TYR A 1096 -29.96 -9.20 -33.83
CA TYR A 1096 -29.80 -10.62 -33.52
C TYR A 1096 -31.12 -11.37 -33.30
N ASN A 1097 -32.27 -10.72 -33.53
CA ASN A 1097 -33.61 -11.28 -33.35
C ASN A 1097 -33.79 -11.96 -31.97
N LEU A 1098 -33.44 -11.24 -30.91
CA LEU A 1098 -33.53 -11.72 -29.54
C LEU A 1098 -34.83 -11.27 -28.87
N THR A 1099 -35.37 -12.09 -27.98
CA THR A 1099 -36.54 -11.71 -27.16
C THR A 1099 -36.16 -10.76 -26.04
N ASP A 1100 -34.96 -10.94 -25.49
CA ASP A 1100 -34.38 -10.22 -24.37
C ASP A 1100 -32.86 -10.39 -24.38
N LEU A 1101 -32.15 -9.60 -23.57
CA LEU A 1101 -30.70 -9.67 -23.43
C LEU A 1101 -30.26 -10.46 -22.18
N SER A 1102 -31.10 -11.38 -21.68
CA SER A 1102 -30.71 -12.21 -20.54
C SER A 1102 -29.55 -13.14 -20.91
N PRO A 1103 -28.69 -13.52 -19.93
CA PRO A 1103 -27.58 -14.44 -20.18
C PRO A 1103 -27.99 -15.75 -20.87
N ARG A 1104 -29.20 -16.26 -20.63
CA ARG A 1104 -29.74 -17.41 -21.37
C ARG A 1104 -29.91 -17.13 -22.87
N SER A 1105 -30.49 -16.00 -23.23
CA SER A 1105 -30.72 -15.61 -24.62
C SER A 1105 -29.40 -15.34 -25.35
N LEU A 1106 -28.41 -14.80 -24.64
CA LEU A 1106 -27.06 -14.58 -25.17
C LEU A 1106 -26.30 -15.90 -25.38
N ASP A 1107 -26.42 -16.90 -24.50
CA ASP A 1107 -25.85 -18.24 -24.76
C ASP A 1107 -26.46 -18.89 -26.01
N GLN A 1108 -27.76 -18.71 -26.24
CA GLN A 1108 -28.42 -19.18 -27.47
C GLN A 1108 -27.90 -18.45 -28.72
N LEU A 1109 -27.66 -17.13 -28.63
CA LEU A 1109 -27.01 -16.39 -29.70
C LEU A 1109 -25.62 -16.97 -29.99
N LEU A 1110 -24.81 -17.22 -28.96
CA LEU A 1110 -23.45 -17.75 -29.12
C LEU A 1110 -23.44 -19.14 -29.76
N GLN A 1111 -24.41 -20.00 -29.46
CA GLN A 1111 -24.57 -21.28 -30.16
C GLN A 1111 -24.88 -21.07 -31.66
N ARG A 1112 -25.71 -20.08 -32.01
CA ARG A 1112 -25.98 -19.73 -33.42
C ARG A 1112 -24.76 -19.17 -34.13
N LEU A 1113 -24.00 -18.30 -33.46
CA LEU A 1113 -22.74 -17.75 -33.99
C LEU A 1113 -21.70 -18.86 -34.21
N ALA A 1114 -21.57 -19.79 -33.26
CA ALA A 1114 -20.65 -20.92 -33.38
C ALA A 1114 -20.98 -21.85 -34.57
N GLY A 1115 -22.26 -21.98 -34.91
CA GLY A 1115 -22.75 -22.79 -36.02
C GLY A 1115 -22.76 -22.09 -37.38
N SER A 1116 -22.38 -20.82 -37.48
CA SER A 1116 -22.46 -20.04 -38.74
C SER A 1116 -21.34 -19.02 -38.86
N ASP A 1117 -20.39 -19.31 -39.76
CA ASP A 1117 -19.29 -18.38 -40.07
C ASP A 1117 -19.79 -17.05 -40.63
N GLU A 1118 -20.91 -17.04 -41.36
CA GLU A 1118 -21.56 -15.82 -41.85
C GLU A 1118 -22.08 -14.96 -40.68
N ALA A 1119 -22.78 -15.57 -39.72
CA ALA A 1119 -23.28 -14.85 -38.55
C ALA A 1119 -22.13 -14.36 -37.64
N LEU A 1120 -21.07 -15.16 -37.52
CA LEU A 1120 -19.88 -14.79 -36.75
C LEU A 1120 -19.08 -13.68 -37.42
N TYR A 1121 -18.98 -13.69 -38.76
CA TYR A 1121 -18.40 -12.59 -39.53
C TYR A 1121 -19.24 -11.32 -39.42
N ASP A 1122 -20.57 -11.45 -39.41
CA ASP A 1122 -21.49 -10.35 -39.18
C ASP A 1122 -21.34 -9.72 -37.77
N TYR A 1123 -21.12 -10.54 -36.74
CA TYR A 1123 -20.73 -10.05 -35.42
C TYR A 1123 -19.34 -9.39 -35.44
N TRP A 1124 -18.35 -10.02 -36.09
CA TRP A 1124 -17.00 -9.46 -36.20
C TRP A 1124 -17.00 -8.07 -36.87
N ARG A 1125 -17.72 -7.86 -37.98
CA ARG A 1125 -17.75 -6.53 -38.63
C ARG A 1125 -18.34 -5.44 -37.73
N LEU A 1126 -19.36 -5.77 -36.93
CA LEU A 1126 -19.95 -4.85 -35.95
C LEU A 1126 -19.00 -4.58 -34.80
N LYS A 1127 -18.31 -5.63 -34.32
CA LYS A 1127 -17.23 -5.51 -33.32
C LYS A 1127 -16.12 -4.56 -33.77
N GLN A 1128 -15.75 -4.62 -35.05
CA GLN A 1128 -14.80 -3.72 -35.69
C GLN A 1128 -15.43 -2.38 -36.16
N LYS A 1129 -16.67 -2.09 -35.73
CA LYS A 1129 -17.41 -0.85 -36.00
C LYS A 1129 -17.55 -0.52 -37.49
N ASN A 1130 -17.66 -1.56 -38.33
CA ASN A 1130 -17.67 -1.48 -39.79
C ASN A 1130 -16.60 -0.53 -40.35
N ALA A 1131 -15.41 -0.51 -39.74
CA ALA A 1131 -14.33 0.38 -40.17
C ALA A 1131 -13.70 -0.14 -41.46
N ASP A 1132 -13.62 0.73 -42.48
CA ASP A 1132 -13.09 0.43 -43.81
C ASP A 1132 -11.74 -0.33 -43.80
N PRO A 1133 -10.71 0.06 -43.03
CA PRO A 1133 -9.43 -0.67 -42.98
C PRO A 1133 -9.59 -2.09 -42.42
N MET A 1134 -10.44 -2.29 -41.42
CA MET A 1134 -10.68 -3.60 -40.82
C MET A 1134 -11.46 -4.51 -41.79
N LEU A 1135 -12.49 -3.98 -42.43
CA LEU A 1135 -13.25 -4.72 -43.44
C LEU A 1135 -12.39 -5.13 -44.64
N THR A 1136 -11.48 -4.25 -45.06
CA THR A 1136 -10.54 -4.52 -46.16
C THR A 1136 -9.55 -5.64 -45.79
N ARG A 1137 -9.07 -5.67 -44.54
CA ARG A 1137 -8.20 -6.74 -44.04
C ARG A 1137 -8.93 -8.09 -43.97
N GLY A 1138 -10.21 -8.07 -43.58
CA GLY A 1138 -11.00 -9.28 -43.39
C GLY A 1138 -10.65 -10.06 -42.11
N CYS A 1139 -11.30 -11.20 -41.93
CA CYS A 1139 -11.14 -12.10 -40.79
C CYS A 1139 -11.19 -13.54 -41.31
N ASP A 1140 -10.09 -14.28 -41.15
CA ASP A 1140 -10.00 -15.69 -41.49
C ASP A 1140 -10.62 -16.58 -40.40
N GLU A 1141 -10.54 -17.90 -40.58
CA GLU A 1141 -11.15 -18.88 -39.66
C GLU A 1141 -10.62 -18.76 -38.23
N ASP A 1142 -9.31 -18.59 -38.07
CA ASP A 1142 -8.67 -18.41 -36.76
C ASP A 1142 -9.13 -17.10 -36.10
N CYS A 1143 -9.20 -16.01 -36.87
CA CYS A 1143 -9.73 -14.73 -36.42
C CYS A 1143 -11.20 -14.83 -35.98
N LEU A 1144 -12.05 -15.56 -36.73
CA LEU A 1144 -13.46 -15.75 -36.37
C LEU A 1144 -13.59 -16.61 -35.11
N ARG A 1145 -12.80 -17.68 -34.99
CA ARG A 1145 -12.76 -18.52 -33.79
C ARG A 1145 -12.36 -17.72 -32.56
N GLU A 1146 -11.29 -16.92 -32.63
CA GLU A 1146 -10.89 -16.05 -31.53
C GLU A 1146 -11.94 -14.97 -31.23
N THR A 1147 -12.65 -14.48 -32.25
CA THR A 1147 -13.77 -13.55 -32.05
C THR A 1147 -14.87 -14.17 -31.20
N LEU A 1148 -15.22 -15.45 -31.44
CA LEU A 1148 -16.17 -16.19 -30.61
C LEU A 1148 -15.61 -16.50 -29.22
N CYS A 1149 -14.37 -17.00 -29.13
CA CYS A 1149 -13.78 -17.38 -27.85
C CYS A 1149 -13.63 -16.20 -26.90
N ALA A 1150 -13.29 -15.00 -27.42
CA ALA A 1150 -13.17 -13.79 -26.62
C ALA A 1150 -14.46 -13.45 -25.86
N VAL A 1151 -15.64 -13.73 -26.44
CA VAL A 1151 -16.95 -13.45 -25.81
C VAL A 1151 -17.20 -14.32 -24.57
N VAL A 1152 -16.61 -15.51 -24.50
CA VAL A 1152 -16.87 -16.48 -23.41
C VAL A 1152 -15.68 -16.70 -22.46
N ARG A 1153 -14.52 -16.12 -22.78
CA ARG A 1153 -13.31 -16.20 -21.95
C ARG A 1153 -13.37 -15.13 -20.85
N THR A 1154 -13.83 -15.44 -19.65
CA THR A 1154 -13.93 -14.45 -18.55
C THR A 1154 -12.83 -14.57 -17.48
N GLU A 1155 -11.91 -15.51 -17.67
CA GLU A 1155 -10.75 -15.80 -16.82
C GLU A 1155 -9.59 -16.21 -17.76
N TYR A 1156 -8.40 -15.66 -17.56
CA TYR A 1156 -7.24 -15.99 -18.40
C TYR A 1156 -6.96 -17.50 -18.37
N GLY A 1157 -6.79 -18.10 -19.55
CA GLY A 1157 -6.50 -19.53 -19.71
C GLY A 1157 -7.69 -20.47 -19.53
N ASP A 1158 -8.92 -19.98 -19.32
CA ASP A 1158 -10.12 -20.82 -19.28
C ASP A 1158 -10.92 -20.78 -20.58
N ASP A 1159 -10.55 -21.65 -21.54
CA ASP A 1159 -11.20 -21.76 -22.85
C ASP A 1159 -12.33 -22.81 -22.89
N ARG A 1160 -12.68 -23.44 -21.77
CA ARG A 1160 -13.58 -24.61 -21.74
C ARG A 1160 -14.98 -24.32 -22.31
N VAL A 1161 -15.49 -23.10 -22.15
CA VAL A 1161 -16.77 -22.70 -22.75
C VAL A 1161 -16.62 -22.53 -24.27
N CYS A 1162 -15.51 -21.97 -24.74
CA CYS A 1162 -15.24 -21.88 -26.17
C CYS A 1162 -15.13 -23.28 -26.79
N ASP A 1163 -14.38 -24.19 -26.15
CA ASP A 1163 -14.24 -25.57 -26.61
C ASP A 1163 -15.58 -26.30 -26.69
N ARG A 1164 -16.51 -26.02 -25.77
CA ARG A 1164 -17.89 -26.54 -25.82
C ARG A 1164 -18.64 -26.02 -27.05
N LEU A 1165 -18.52 -24.72 -27.36
CA LEU A 1165 -19.21 -24.10 -28.49
C LEU A 1165 -18.64 -24.57 -29.83
N VAL A 1166 -17.31 -24.61 -29.95
CA VAL A 1166 -16.60 -25.02 -31.17
C VAL A 1166 -16.67 -26.54 -31.37
N GLY A 1167 -16.46 -27.34 -30.33
CA GLY A 1167 -16.51 -28.81 -30.39
C GLY A 1167 -17.90 -29.40 -30.63
N GLY A 1168 -18.97 -28.60 -30.56
CA GLY A 1168 -20.30 -28.96 -31.06
C GLY A 1168 -20.33 -29.12 -32.58
N LYS A 1169 -19.54 -28.31 -33.31
CA LYS A 1169 -19.42 -28.31 -34.78
C LYS A 1169 -18.83 -29.64 -35.30
N GLU A 1170 -17.79 -30.15 -34.63
CA GLU A 1170 -17.18 -31.45 -34.98
C GLU A 1170 -18.08 -32.66 -34.71
N ARG A 1171 -19.09 -32.56 -33.82
CA ARG A 1171 -20.05 -33.66 -33.55
C ARG A 1171 -21.28 -33.65 -34.45
N GLU A 1172 -21.57 -32.55 -35.14
CA GLU A 1172 -22.63 -32.51 -36.17
C GLU A 1172 -22.10 -32.84 -37.57
N GLU A 1173 -20.78 -32.70 -37.81
CA GLU A 1173 -20.11 -33.11 -39.04
C GLU A 1173 -19.64 -34.59 -39.06
N LEU A 1174 -19.72 -35.29 -37.92
CA LEU A 1174 -19.50 -36.75 -37.75
C LEU A 1174 -20.83 -37.49 -37.60
#